data_AF-A0A5M3MN41-F1
#
_entry.id   AF-A0A5M3MN41-F1
#
_cell.length_a   1.000
_cell.length_b   1.000
_cell.length_c   1.000
_cell.angle_alpha   90.00
_cell.angle_beta   90.00
_cell.angle_gamma   90.00
#
_symmetry.space_group_name_H-M   'P 1'
#
loop_
_entity.id
_entity.type
_entity.pdbx_description
1 polymer ?
#
loop_
_entity_poly.entity_id
_entity_poly.type
_entity_poly.pdbx_seq_one_letter_code
_entity_poly.pdbx_strand_id
1 'polypeptide(L)'
;MESSSDDLRNRGLFWCNCEHTCQRLYPIVGGDLRHQQSRPQPLNSVNAGYDSACRITQRSLDYTWSFIPGGLYHTTTRTRTSSTPTGYSSTLTRHDPAGTSANTRCGLAPLASDNAEQLGRPSFTKVPMDTSDGEGMTDIRPFTPPTFSPPPTSPPCTSPRPPPSTMQPLSLQLSRDSEPRDHMAVQVPSTAARSRASHSTSTSGTRPKRTRRAARVRAAPIGYDSDDDIDALPAPRVAQPLADDGLGLYDDSDGGEDIHNNPLLHTQAVGENGEPVEDTTRPTNAMPPPPTLALDTPPRYDPPIDPRAVYLGAHTSWVARLFIFLVAFLNAKHHLPFRACNLLLHCCVPILRTLEVIETDDNDFPQTLNTVIRKLDLQDRFTVFPICAGCHRLFPTSTPVNAVCPACDKRLYKPVSNSIFRRITGQPAKPPPPVCAAPFQLPSHLFADFLAQPGNEAACELWKTRQPATDQLHDISDGRVWNEAKAPDDTPFFSRTGGDQGELRLGITISLDWFGRKSSVYGPSHSSGVLSICISNLPRSKRYRASNLLVSFMTPGPREPTGEELQHYMKLVVDDLLTLFTDGVVYITPDSPEGRRIRVVLLAVICDHPALCKVSGFADHAHDEAPCPKCKAKKTEMFTDRGLRNQFPPRTHDEHRHRMNEWRGIDNTKDRNQHFKDHGSRWSELARLPYFDLVRHSVIDPMHNLLLGIARDQWYYRWIKTSVIRASTKTLNRELGIIHKFLATFETPVWMGKLPNRVGETAGGSLTADEYKLATTTAWAIIIPVVWDAFVDEATRDQEAALAAFPAQHMEWQAKWEAWQGRQSTSSASTRTRKKGQESSDDPEPDEPTQPKVRMHPDESLNFLRLAASLKIFCGSSVELSLLPRATSLLQDYLILYRQIHGVEALKPNFHWATHLSDQILDYGPVYNFWAFLSERLNKIHSAAAHAENDIVRSVMQYMVSDEPEGAGTLRDAVVSDELASGTRVEPGSQVVISDPRKRPTLSDPALAYMRNYYNAAAQAAGLSLSFAVARQVNAVPDALTLDRFCTLYHYALLDGRRIIPTSEARRQSAASALVKVNLPSAVGIYGEVVSIFSHRQNNAPPSVVTSRLFAEIRWMRELDLSPVRDDPWSDFPELDVRCFELGVYHSLATFPPIIPFDSITCAIARGVIETTDPPMWITTPLDRHPKT
;
A
#
# COMPACT_ATOMS: atom_id res chain seq x y z
N MET A 1 78.77 0.95 9.17
CA MET A 1 79.93 1.10 10.08
C MET A 1 79.58 2.17 11.08
N GLU A 2 79.99 1.97 12.34
CA GLU A 2 80.22 2.97 13.42
C GLU A 2 79.32 4.24 13.48
N SER A 3 78.39 4.41 14.44
CA SER A 3 78.48 4.50 15.93
C SER A 3 78.72 5.93 16.45
N SER A 4 78.09 6.43 17.53
CA SER A 4 77.01 5.89 18.38
C SER A 4 76.42 6.95 19.34
N SER A 5 75.36 6.55 20.06
CA SER A 5 75.04 6.83 21.49
C SER A 5 74.63 8.22 21.96
N ASP A 6 73.62 8.41 22.85
CA ASP A 6 72.41 7.65 23.30
C ASP A 6 71.49 8.71 24.03
N ASP A 7 70.58 8.57 25.00
CA ASP A 7 69.99 7.54 25.90
C ASP A 7 68.64 8.13 26.42
N LEU A 8 67.52 7.43 26.69
CA LEU A 8 66.91 6.21 26.14
C LEU A 8 65.43 6.15 26.61
N ARG A 9 64.45 5.82 25.75
CA ARG A 9 63.29 4.90 26.01
C ARG A 9 62.20 4.98 24.94
N ASN A 10 61.50 3.86 24.76
CA ASN A 10 60.54 3.58 23.67
C ASN A 10 59.37 2.70 24.20
N ARG A 11 58.35 2.43 23.35
CA ARG A 11 56.98 1.93 23.62
C ARG A 11 56.01 3.07 23.99
N GLY A 12 54.92 3.35 23.29
CA GLY A 12 54.37 2.76 22.05
C GLY A 12 53.10 1.95 22.30
N LEU A 13 51.95 2.43 21.79
CA LEU A 13 50.67 1.71 21.63
C LEU A 13 49.68 2.55 20.81
N PHE A 14 49.05 1.90 19.84
CA PHE A 14 47.68 2.05 19.33
C PHE A 14 46.81 3.21 19.86
N TRP A 15 46.14 3.91 18.93
CA TRP A 15 44.89 4.64 19.20
C TRP A 15 43.77 4.15 18.30
N CYS A 16 42.60 3.90 18.90
CA CYS A 16 41.39 3.46 18.23
C CYS A 16 40.30 4.51 18.50
N ASN A 17 39.74 5.13 17.46
CA ASN A 17 38.79 6.22 17.63
C ASN A 17 37.36 5.71 17.86
N CYS A 18 36.87 5.88 19.09
CA CYS A 18 35.45 5.88 19.42
C CYS A 18 35.15 7.14 20.22
N GLU A 19 34.39 8.08 19.65
CA GLU A 19 34.01 9.32 20.33
C GLU A 19 32.51 9.31 20.69
N HIS A 20 32.20 9.20 21.98
CA HIS A 20 30.85 9.47 22.48
C HIS A 20 30.79 9.79 23.98
N THR A 21 31.29 10.95 24.41
CA THR A 21 30.77 11.62 25.62
C THR A 21 31.12 13.11 25.64
N CYS A 22 30.14 13.95 25.95
CA CYS A 22 30.36 15.34 26.34
C CYS A 22 29.63 15.59 27.66
N GLN A 23 30.35 15.96 28.73
CA GLN A 23 29.76 16.34 30.02
C GLN A 23 30.13 17.78 30.38
N ARG A 24 29.30 18.38 31.24
CA ARG A 24 29.32 19.80 31.60
C ARG A 24 30.49 20.14 32.53
N LEU A 25 30.97 21.37 32.44
CA LEU A 25 31.71 22.05 33.51
C LEU A 25 31.03 23.36 33.91
N TYR A 26 31.23 23.77 35.16
CA TYR A 26 30.61 24.93 35.80
C TYR A 26 31.50 26.20 35.72
N PRO A 27 30.91 27.41 35.75
CA PRO A 27 31.66 28.67 35.89
C PRO A 27 31.83 29.09 37.36
N ILE A 28 32.98 29.70 37.71
CA ILE A 28 33.17 30.42 38.99
C ILE A 28 33.89 31.76 38.76
N VAL A 29 33.12 32.85 38.92
CA VAL A 29 33.39 34.17 39.52
C VAL A 29 34.83 34.76 39.51
N GLY A 30 34.98 36.02 39.08
CA GLY A 30 36.17 36.83 39.37
C GLY A 30 36.17 38.32 38.97
N GLY A 31 35.64 39.22 39.83
CA GLY A 31 36.25 40.54 40.12
C GLY A 31 35.97 41.78 39.25
N ASP A 32 35.11 42.68 39.78
CA ASP A 32 34.99 44.15 39.67
C ASP A 32 35.93 45.04 38.82
N LEU A 33 35.33 46.11 38.25
CA LEU A 33 35.70 47.56 38.29
C LEU A 33 34.83 48.30 37.22
N ARG A 34 34.27 49.52 37.33
CA ARG A 34 33.81 50.47 38.38
C ARG A 34 33.45 51.79 37.65
N HIS A 35 32.40 52.51 38.08
CA HIS A 35 32.04 53.91 37.71
C HIS A 35 31.64 54.24 36.23
N GLN A 36 31.04 55.40 35.91
CA GLN A 36 29.82 56.08 36.43
C GLN A 36 29.46 57.33 35.57
N GLN A 37 28.22 57.85 35.69
CA GLN A 37 27.75 59.20 35.24
C GLN A 37 27.60 59.45 33.71
N SER A 38 26.69 60.31 33.20
CA SER A 38 25.41 60.83 33.73
C SER A 38 24.57 61.66 32.72
N ARG A 39 23.22 61.45 32.69
CA ARG A 39 22.13 62.46 32.54
C ARG A 39 22.01 63.29 31.21
N PRO A 40 20.92 64.11 30.99
CA PRO A 40 19.48 63.83 31.18
C PRO A 40 18.48 64.46 30.13
N GLN A 41 17.30 63.84 29.90
CA GLN A 41 15.90 64.40 29.76
C GLN A 41 15.59 65.64 28.84
N PRO A 42 14.32 66.15 28.63
CA PRO A 42 13.02 65.87 29.30
C PRO A 42 11.69 65.80 28.48
N LEU A 43 10.66 65.23 29.13
CA LEU A 43 9.22 65.64 29.24
C LEU A 43 8.24 65.82 28.04
N ASN A 44 7.14 65.05 28.09
CA ASN A 44 5.68 65.42 28.19
C ASN A 44 4.98 66.44 27.24
N SER A 45 3.63 66.56 27.15
CA SER A 45 2.46 65.63 27.18
C SER A 45 1.12 66.43 27.25
N VAL A 46 0.12 66.20 26.38
CA VAL A 46 -1.31 66.61 26.51
C VAL A 46 -2.14 65.62 25.66
N ASN A 47 -3.12 64.81 26.13
CA ASN A 47 -4.47 65.06 26.71
C ASN A 47 -5.49 65.73 25.75
N ALA A 48 -6.81 65.43 25.74
CA ALA A 48 -7.62 64.30 26.25
C ALA A 48 -9.07 64.38 25.66
N GLY A 49 -9.92 63.34 25.77
CA GLY A 49 -11.34 63.42 25.34
C GLY A 49 -12.23 62.18 25.52
N TYR A 50 -13.07 62.16 26.59
CA TYR A 50 -14.46 61.67 26.77
C TYR A 50 -15.11 60.73 25.70
N ASP A 51 -15.93 59.69 25.97
CA ASP A 51 -16.82 59.39 27.13
C ASP A 51 -17.52 57.98 27.05
N SER A 52 -18.12 57.54 28.17
CA SER A 52 -19.35 56.71 28.32
C SER A 52 -19.43 55.19 27.95
N ALA A 53 -20.30 54.48 28.71
CA ALA A 53 -20.86 53.11 28.56
C ALA A 53 -19.89 51.92 28.29
N CYS A 54 -19.72 50.89 29.14
CA CYS A 54 -20.64 50.05 29.94
C CYS A 54 -21.37 48.93 29.17
N ARG A 55 -20.66 47.79 28.96
CA ARG A 55 -21.26 46.43 29.01
C ARG A 55 -20.22 45.33 29.32
N ILE A 56 -20.45 44.08 28.90
CA ILE A 56 -20.08 42.85 29.62
C ILE A 56 -19.45 41.82 28.67
N THR A 57 -18.35 41.11 28.97
CA THR A 57 -17.28 41.30 29.99
C THR A 57 -16.00 40.55 29.57
N GLN A 58 -14.87 41.25 29.59
CA GLN A 58 -13.57 40.67 29.95
C GLN A 58 -13.01 41.48 31.12
N ARG A 59 -12.37 40.81 32.10
CA ARG A 59 -11.59 41.47 33.16
C ARG A 59 -10.13 41.02 33.04
N SER A 60 -9.26 41.99 32.80
CA SER A 60 -7.82 41.88 32.93
C SER A 60 -7.38 42.32 34.34
N LEU A 61 -6.07 42.52 34.49
CA LEU A 61 -5.32 42.83 35.71
C LEU A 61 -5.02 41.62 36.61
N ASP A 62 -3.81 41.40 37.13
CA ASP A 62 -2.40 41.62 36.73
C ASP A 62 -1.57 41.43 38.03
N TYR A 63 -0.26 41.20 37.88
CA TYR A 63 0.84 41.33 38.87
C TYR A 63 0.49 41.72 40.35
N THR A 64 1.11 41.16 41.40
CA THR A 64 2.57 40.92 41.53
C THR A 64 2.90 40.00 42.72
N TRP A 65 3.96 39.19 42.58
CA TRP A 65 4.87 38.62 43.61
C TRP A 65 4.60 38.86 45.12
N SER A 66 4.59 37.79 45.95
CA SER A 66 5.57 37.51 47.05
C SER A 66 5.07 36.62 48.22
N PHE A 67 5.96 35.73 48.67
CA PHE A 67 6.23 35.26 50.06
C PHE A 67 5.15 34.74 51.05
N ILE A 68 5.37 33.48 51.47
CA ILE A 68 5.25 32.86 52.82
C ILE A 68 5.58 33.86 53.97
N PRO A 69 4.97 33.83 55.20
CA PRO A 69 4.40 32.71 56.00
C PRO A 69 2.95 32.95 56.53
N GLY A 70 2.32 32.17 57.42
CA GLY A 70 2.64 30.84 58.02
C GLY A 70 2.17 30.71 59.50
N GLY A 71 1.51 29.58 59.84
CA GLY A 71 1.02 29.22 61.20
C GLY A 71 -0.23 29.99 61.70
N LEU A 72 -0.80 29.74 62.90
CA LEU A 72 -0.91 28.53 63.75
C LEU A 72 -1.86 28.81 64.95
N TYR A 73 -2.55 27.80 65.52
CA TYR A 73 -3.46 27.85 66.71
C TYR A 73 -4.79 28.65 66.53
N HIS A 74 -5.99 28.15 66.91
CA HIS A 74 -6.59 27.88 68.25
C HIS A 74 -6.75 29.17 69.12
N THR A 75 -7.86 29.47 69.84
CA THR A 75 -9.01 28.66 70.29
C THR A 75 -10.23 29.52 70.75
N THR A 76 -11.49 29.07 70.52
CA THR A 76 -12.75 29.39 71.29
C THR A 76 -13.23 30.88 71.36
N THR A 77 -14.48 31.28 71.72
CA THR A 77 -15.59 30.65 72.50
C THR A 77 -16.98 31.32 72.25
N ARG A 78 -18.11 30.55 72.28
CA ARG A 78 -19.52 30.95 72.67
C ARG A 78 -20.26 32.03 71.80
N THR A 79 -21.60 32.21 71.75
CA THR A 79 -22.77 31.66 72.52
C THR A 79 -24.16 31.69 71.76
N ARG A 80 -25.02 30.68 72.00
CA ARG A 80 -26.51 30.70 72.26
C ARG A 80 -27.64 31.08 71.22
N THR A 81 -28.60 30.13 71.03
CA THR A 81 -30.11 30.21 70.95
C THR A 81 -30.86 31.07 69.89
N SER A 82 -32.09 30.75 69.39
CA SER A 82 -32.99 29.55 69.41
C SER A 82 -34.26 29.67 68.50
N SER A 83 -35.01 28.55 68.33
CA SER A 83 -36.49 28.39 68.23
C SER A 83 -37.37 28.77 66.97
N THR A 84 -37.76 27.74 66.17
CA THR A 84 -39.16 27.25 65.79
C THR A 84 -40.22 28.18 65.11
N PRO A 85 -41.35 27.72 64.46
CA PRO A 85 -42.12 26.45 64.65
C PRO A 85 -42.92 25.74 63.48
N THR A 86 -43.40 24.51 63.79
CA THR A 86 -44.68 23.79 63.43
C THR A 86 -45.10 23.23 62.03
N GLY A 87 -45.29 21.88 61.98
CA GLY A 87 -46.62 21.21 61.77
C GLY A 87 -46.78 20.18 60.61
N TYR A 88 -47.56 19.07 60.70
CA TYR A 88 -48.17 18.32 61.84
C TYR A 88 -48.75 16.91 61.44
N SER A 89 -48.93 15.97 62.40
CA SER A 89 -49.78 14.71 62.36
C SER A 89 -49.25 13.45 61.60
N SER A 90 -49.46 12.13 61.94
CA SER A 90 -49.96 11.31 63.10
C SER A 90 -50.10 9.79 62.72
N THR A 91 -50.19 8.68 63.51
CA THR A 91 -49.79 8.17 64.88
C THR A 91 -50.12 6.63 65.04
N LEU A 92 -49.75 5.96 66.18
CA LEU A 92 -50.40 4.79 66.89
C LEU A 92 -50.13 3.25 66.61
N THR A 93 -49.16 2.67 67.36
CA THR A 93 -49.21 1.51 68.36
C THR A 93 -49.53 0.00 68.11
N ARG A 94 -48.67 -0.86 68.74
CA ARG A 94 -48.86 -2.19 69.45
C ARG A 94 -49.30 -3.45 68.63
N HIS A 95 -48.65 -4.63 68.75
CA HIS A 95 -48.44 -5.48 69.96
C HIS A 95 -47.30 -6.55 69.82
N ASP A 96 -47.00 -7.24 70.94
CA ASP A 96 -46.02 -8.35 71.18
C ASP A 96 -46.74 -9.75 71.21
N PRO A 97 -46.11 -10.96 71.35
CA PRO A 97 -44.67 -11.31 71.53
C PRO A 97 -44.11 -12.62 70.86
N ALA A 98 -42.82 -12.89 71.15
CA ALA A 98 -42.18 -14.19 71.45
C ALA A 98 -41.57 -15.13 70.35
N GLY A 99 -40.41 -15.73 70.65
CA GLY A 99 -40.27 -17.20 70.44
C GLY A 99 -38.95 -17.90 69.99
N THR A 100 -37.78 -17.70 70.63
CA THR A 100 -36.66 -18.71 70.74
C THR A 100 -35.99 -19.33 69.47
N SER A 101 -34.86 -20.07 69.53
CA SER A 101 -33.54 -19.88 70.19
C SER A 101 -32.50 -20.94 69.73
N ALA A 102 -31.23 -20.79 70.17
CA ALA A 102 -30.27 -21.86 70.48
C ALA A 102 -29.44 -22.62 69.39
N ASN A 103 -28.25 -22.07 69.11
CA ASN A 103 -26.93 -22.57 69.59
C ASN A 103 -26.17 -23.82 69.02
N THR A 104 -24.89 -23.53 68.68
CA THR A 104 -23.63 -24.19 69.11
C THR A 104 -22.94 -25.36 68.36
N ARG A 105 -21.67 -25.06 68.01
CA ARG A 105 -20.37 -25.71 68.41
C ARG A 105 -19.54 -26.53 67.39
N CYS A 106 -18.40 -25.93 67.05
CA CYS A 106 -17.01 -26.42 67.18
C CYS A 106 -16.67 -27.92 66.99
N GLY A 107 -15.63 -28.21 66.20
CA GLY A 107 -14.89 -29.49 66.25
C GLY A 107 -13.68 -29.58 65.31
N LEU A 108 -12.46 -29.49 65.86
CA LEU A 108 -11.18 -29.66 65.14
C LEU A 108 -10.92 -31.14 64.77
N ALA A 109 -10.41 -31.39 63.54
CA ALA A 109 -9.21 -32.19 63.18
C ALA A 109 -8.96 -33.64 63.75
N PRO A 110 -7.99 -34.45 63.26
CA PRO A 110 -7.34 -34.57 61.92
C PRO A 110 -7.20 -36.04 61.38
N LEU A 111 -6.59 -36.18 60.19
CA LEU A 111 -5.66 -37.26 59.73
C LEU A 111 -6.05 -38.76 59.67
N ALA A 112 -6.04 -39.27 58.42
CA ALA A 112 -5.23 -40.41 57.91
C ALA A 112 -5.73 -41.90 57.89
N SER A 113 -5.38 -42.55 56.76
CA SER A 113 -5.08 -43.98 56.48
C SER A 113 -6.15 -45.10 56.52
N ASP A 114 -6.35 -45.68 55.32
CA ASP A 114 -6.26 -47.12 54.95
C ASP A 114 -7.34 -48.18 55.29
N ASN A 115 -8.04 -48.58 54.21
CA ASN A 115 -8.27 -49.95 53.70
C ASN A 115 -9.29 -50.96 54.31
N ALA A 116 -9.95 -51.66 53.36
CA ALA A 116 -10.52 -53.02 53.36
C ALA A 116 -11.98 -53.31 53.82
N GLU A 117 -12.81 -53.72 52.84
CA GLU A 117 -13.89 -54.76 52.79
C GLU A 117 -14.89 -54.95 53.97
N GLN A 118 -16.23 -55.07 53.80
CA GLN A 118 -16.93 -56.11 53.00
C GLN A 118 -18.44 -55.82 52.74
N LEU A 119 -18.93 -56.36 51.61
CA LEU A 119 -20.22 -57.05 51.31
C LEU A 119 -21.60 -56.54 51.85
N GLY A 120 -22.59 -56.48 50.94
CA GLY A 120 -24.04 -56.51 51.24
C GLY A 120 -24.93 -56.43 49.98
N ARG A 121 -25.75 -57.46 49.70
CA ARG A 121 -26.54 -57.61 48.44
C ARG A 121 -28.02 -57.97 48.71
N PRO A 122 -28.88 -57.96 47.66
CA PRO A 122 -29.57 -59.23 47.34
C PRO A 122 -29.65 -59.62 45.84
N SER A 123 -30.72 -59.25 45.12
CA SER A 123 -31.41 -60.09 44.10
C SER A 123 -32.09 -59.27 42.98
N PHE A 124 -32.59 -59.74 41.81
CA PHE A 124 -32.59 -60.98 40.97
C PHE A 124 -33.38 -60.64 39.67
N THR A 125 -33.39 -61.33 38.51
CA THR A 125 -32.66 -62.46 37.84
C THR A 125 -32.69 -62.15 36.30
N LYS A 126 -32.60 -63.00 35.25
CA LYS A 126 -32.60 -64.46 34.98
C LYS A 126 -31.95 -64.72 33.60
N VAL A 127 -31.91 -65.98 33.12
CA VAL A 127 -31.39 -66.44 31.80
C VAL A 127 -32.27 -67.59 31.24
N PRO A 128 -32.12 -68.05 29.98
CA PRO A 128 -31.23 -69.20 29.66
C PRO A 128 -30.50 -69.15 28.29
N MET A 129 -29.80 -70.25 27.93
CA MET A 129 -28.96 -70.49 26.72
C MET A 129 -29.80 -70.98 25.50
N ASP A 130 -29.30 -71.16 24.26
CA ASP A 130 -28.40 -72.26 23.83
C ASP A 130 -27.73 -72.13 22.42
N THR A 131 -27.05 -73.20 21.97
CA THR A 131 -25.96 -73.35 20.97
C THR A 131 -26.21 -73.19 19.45
N SER A 132 -25.09 -72.96 18.71
CA SER A 132 -24.57 -73.72 17.51
C SER A 132 -24.21 -72.97 16.19
N ASP A 133 -22.97 -73.25 15.75
CA ASP A 133 -22.36 -73.36 14.39
C ASP A 133 -22.36 -72.23 13.33
N GLY A 134 -21.17 -71.97 12.74
CA GLY A 134 -20.95 -71.15 11.53
C GLY A 134 -19.54 -70.53 11.39
N GLU A 135 -18.69 -71.08 10.51
CA GLU A 135 -17.29 -70.64 10.23
C GLU A 135 -17.23 -69.30 9.42
N GLY A 136 -16.17 -68.48 9.44
CA GLY A 136 -14.88 -68.50 10.14
C GLY A 136 -13.89 -67.44 9.58
N MET A 137 -12.67 -67.32 10.17
CA MET A 137 -11.43 -66.67 9.64
C MET A 137 -11.47 -65.22 9.05
N THR A 138 -10.59 -64.26 9.40
CA THR A 138 -9.53 -64.21 10.43
C THR A 138 -9.11 -62.76 10.75
N ASP A 139 -8.98 -62.46 12.04
CA ASP A 139 -8.08 -61.52 12.74
C ASP A 139 -7.80 -60.06 12.33
N ILE A 140 -7.45 -59.29 13.37
CA ILE A 140 -7.27 -57.83 13.42
C ILE A 140 -5.91 -57.50 14.06
N ARG A 141 -5.22 -56.43 13.62
CA ARG A 141 -4.51 -55.48 14.52
C ARG A 141 -4.01 -54.20 13.82
N PRO A 142 -3.88 -53.07 14.55
CA PRO A 142 -3.55 -51.75 13.98
C PRO A 142 -2.05 -51.47 13.96
N PHE A 143 -1.65 -50.43 13.22
CA PHE A 143 -0.28 -49.90 13.17
C PHE A 143 -0.07 -48.66 14.04
N THR A 144 1.11 -48.58 14.65
CA THR A 144 1.68 -47.42 15.36
C THR A 144 3.04 -47.02 14.73
N PRO A 145 3.58 -45.82 15.01
CA PRO A 145 4.50 -45.14 14.08
C PRO A 145 5.99 -45.50 14.22
N PRO A 146 6.82 -45.22 13.19
CA PRO A 146 8.27 -45.38 13.24
C PRO A 146 9.01 -44.09 13.65
N THR A 147 10.22 -44.24 14.24
CA THR A 147 11.10 -43.12 14.63
C THR A 147 12.60 -43.41 14.37
N PHE A 148 13.25 -42.43 13.72
CA PHE A 148 14.67 -42.01 13.86
C PHE A 148 15.90 -42.91 13.50
N SER A 149 16.90 -42.21 12.93
CA SER A 149 18.38 -42.41 13.06
C SER A 149 19.19 -43.20 11.98
N PRO A 150 20.51 -42.90 11.77
CA PRO A 150 21.14 -42.93 10.42
C PRO A 150 22.47 -43.78 10.26
N PRO A 151 23.63 -43.29 9.74
CA PRO A 151 24.37 -43.89 8.58
C PRO A 151 25.75 -44.53 8.95
N PRO A 152 26.58 -45.10 8.01
CA PRO A 152 27.61 -44.31 7.28
C PRO A 152 28.28 -44.87 5.96
N THR A 153 29.05 -44.01 5.26
CA THR A 153 30.30 -44.26 4.44
C THR A 153 30.29 -44.89 3.01
N SER A 154 31.43 -44.70 2.29
CA SER A 154 31.76 -44.89 0.83
C SER A 154 33.10 -45.68 0.67
N PRO A 155 33.91 -45.73 -0.46
CA PRO A 155 33.91 -45.13 -1.83
C PRO A 155 34.04 -46.25 -2.94
N PRO A 156 34.78 -46.23 -4.11
CA PRO A 156 35.63 -45.24 -4.85
C PRO A 156 35.42 -45.16 -6.41
N CYS A 157 36.50 -45.13 -7.22
CA CYS A 157 36.63 -44.66 -8.62
C CYS A 157 37.03 -45.70 -9.70
N THR A 158 36.82 -45.41 -11.01
CA THR A 158 37.83 -45.42 -12.12
C THR A 158 37.25 -45.01 -13.51
N SER A 159 38.09 -44.82 -14.55
CA SER A 159 37.74 -44.44 -15.96
C SER A 159 38.68 -45.14 -16.98
N PRO A 160 38.41 -45.18 -18.32
CA PRO A 160 38.85 -44.08 -19.24
C PRO A 160 38.05 -43.89 -20.58
N ARG A 161 38.65 -43.12 -21.52
CA ARG A 161 38.25 -42.61 -22.88
C ARG A 161 38.63 -43.56 -24.07
N PRO A 162 38.54 -43.25 -25.40
CA PRO A 162 37.94 -42.12 -26.17
C PRO A 162 37.00 -42.50 -27.40
N PRO A 163 37.24 -42.16 -28.71
CA PRO A 163 36.42 -41.24 -29.58
C PRO A 163 35.88 -41.92 -30.90
N PRO A 164 35.54 -41.28 -32.07
CA PRO A 164 35.55 -39.86 -32.52
C PRO A 164 34.40 -39.34 -33.45
N SER A 165 34.59 -38.11 -33.96
CA SER A 165 34.23 -37.54 -35.30
C SER A 165 32.78 -37.19 -35.71
N THR A 166 32.50 -35.89 -35.61
CA THR A 166 31.87 -34.98 -36.61
C THR A 166 31.54 -35.48 -38.03
N MET A 167 30.33 -35.17 -38.53
CA MET A 167 30.14 -34.29 -39.72
C MET A 167 28.66 -33.87 -39.98
N GLN A 168 28.46 -32.61 -40.37
CA GLN A 168 27.37 -32.16 -41.27
C GLN A 168 27.95 -32.05 -42.69
N PRO A 169 27.18 -32.13 -43.81
CA PRO A 169 26.51 -30.91 -44.34
C PRO A 169 25.28 -31.10 -45.28
N LEU A 170 24.69 -29.95 -45.68
CA LEU A 170 23.99 -29.64 -46.96
C LEU A 170 22.64 -30.30 -47.34
N SER A 171 21.57 -29.51 -47.16
CA SER A 171 20.67 -28.94 -48.20
C SER A 171 20.40 -29.66 -49.53
N LEU A 172 19.12 -29.71 -49.98
CA LEU A 172 18.60 -28.91 -51.12
C LEU A 172 17.08 -29.11 -51.45
N GLN A 173 16.44 -27.99 -51.82
CA GLN A 173 15.33 -27.76 -52.78
C GLN A 173 14.09 -28.68 -52.94
N LEU A 174 12.91 -28.06 -52.73
CA LEU A 174 11.78 -27.92 -53.68
C LEU A 174 11.48 -29.03 -54.72
N SER A 175 10.24 -29.53 -54.74
CA SER A 175 9.26 -29.18 -55.80
C SER A 175 7.85 -29.79 -55.59
N ARG A 176 6.98 -29.55 -56.57
CA ARG A 176 5.52 -29.34 -56.55
C ARG A 176 4.65 -30.58 -56.88
N ASP A 177 3.36 -30.43 -56.54
CA ASP A 177 2.14 -30.88 -57.26
C ASP A 177 1.58 -32.34 -57.23
N SER A 178 0.35 -32.42 -56.69
CA SER A 178 -0.87 -33.13 -57.17
C SER A 178 -1.01 -34.67 -57.22
N GLU A 179 -1.78 -35.21 -56.24
CA GLU A 179 -2.94 -36.14 -56.40
C GLU A 179 -2.75 -37.54 -57.09
N PRO A 180 -3.78 -38.44 -57.24
CA PRO A 180 -5.21 -38.40 -56.82
C PRO A 180 -5.79 -39.69 -56.13
N ARG A 181 -7.10 -39.63 -55.72
CA ARG A 181 -8.14 -40.73 -55.77
C ARG A 181 -8.10 -41.93 -54.77
N ASP A 182 -9.20 -42.65 -54.44
CA ASP A 182 -10.65 -42.52 -54.81
C ASP A 182 -11.64 -43.21 -53.82
N HIS A 183 -12.96 -42.95 -54.02
CA HIS A 183 -14.17 -43.75 -53.69
C HIS A 183 -14.60 -43.90 -52.21
N MET A 184 -15.89 -43.97 -51.81
CA MET A 184 -17.26 -43.83 -52.41
C MET A 184 -18.28 -43.80 -51.20
N ALA A 185 -19.60 -43.51 -51.23
CA ALA A 185 -20.58 -42.83 -52.11
C ALA A 185 -21.94 -42.72 -51.34
N VAL A 186 -23.06 -42.32 -51.98
CA VAL A 186 -24.49 -42.48 -51.53
C VAL A 186 -24.92 -41.60 -50.32
N GLN A 187 -25.89 -40.66 -50.32
CA GLN A 187 -27.04 -40.24 -51.18
C GLN A 187 -28.31 -41.12 -51.06
N VAL A 188 -29.56 -40.72 -51.35
CA VAL A 188 -30.19 -39.46 -51.87
C VAL A 188 -31.64 -39.39 -51.30
N PRO A 189 -32.27 -38.21 -51.07
CA PRO A 189 -33.23 -37.67 -52.06
C PRO A 189 -33.27 -36.12 -52.14
N SER A 190 -34.45 -35.48 -51.92
CA SER A 190 -34.83 -34.24 -52.65
C SER A 190 -36.08 -33.55 -52.05
N THR A 191 -36.44 -32.27 -52.27
CA THR A 191 -36.46 -31.36 -53.47
C THR A 191 -36.65 -29.87 -53.03
N ALA A 192 -36.45 -28.78 -53.80
CA ALA A 192 -35.66 -28.46 -55.01
C ALA A 192 -35.79 -26.94 -55.42
N ALA A 193 -34.73 -26.35 -56.04
CA ALA A 193 -34.72 -25.21 -57.01
C ALA A 193 -35.21 -23.78 -56.58
N ARG A 194 -34.91 -22.61 -57.22
CA ARG A 194 -33.92 -22.01 -58.19
C ARG A 194 -34.23 -20.47 -58.33
N SER A 195 -33.48 -19.54 -58.95
CA SER A 195 -32.02 -19.23 -59.10
C SER A 195 -31.76 -18.04 -60.07
N ARG A 196 -30.77 -17.13 -59.80
CA ARG A 196 -30.04 -16.14 -60.69
C ARG A 196 -30.22 -14.61 -60.49
N ALA A 197 -29.11 -13.88 -60.72
CA ALA A 197 -28.94 -12.47 -61.20
C ALA A 197 -29.30 -11.28 -60.26
N SER A 198 -28.77 -10.04 -60.39
CA SER A 198 -27.47 -9.51 -60.93
C SER A 198 -27.29 -7.98 -60.70
N HIS A 199 -26.04 -7.52 -60.46
CA HIS A 199 -25.45 -6.19 -60.79
C HIS A 199 -25.91 -4.83 -60.13
N SER A 200 -24.89 -4.10 -59.61
CA SER A 200 -24.53 -2.66 -59.81
C SER A 200 -25.28 -1.44 -59.20
N THR A 201 -24.45 -0.50 -58.69
CA THR A 201 -24.48 1.00 -58.77
C THR A 201 -25.44 1.91 -57.96
N SER A 202 -24.90 2.47 -56.85
CA SER A 202 -24.58 3.91 -56.61
C SER A 202 -25.62 5.04 -56.36
N THR A 203 -25.16 6.02 -55.56
CA THR A 203 -25.34 7.50 -55.61
C THR A 203 -26.58 8.25 -55.05
N SER A 204 -26.36 8.87 -53.87
CA SER A 204 -26.41 10.35 -53.62
C SER A 204 -27.71 11.10 -53.24
N GLY A 205 -27.54 12.19 -52.47
CA GLY A 205 -28.53 13.27 -52.17
C GLY A 205 -29.28 13.13 -50.83
N THR A 206 -29.62 14.19 -50.08
CA THR A 206 -29.25 15.63 -50.15
C THR A 206 -29.49 16.33 -48.79
N ARG A 207 -28.81 17.46 -48.53
CA ARG A 207 -28.98 18.35 -47.33
C ARG A 207 -30.01 19.46 -47.64
N PRO A 208 -30.72 20.12 -46.67
CA PRO A 208 -30.17 21.37 -46.10
C PRO A 208 -30.68 21.91 -44.71
N LYS A 209 -29.77 22.60 -44.00
CA LYS A 209 -29.89 23.90 -43.27
C LYS A 209 -30.97 24.20 -42.17
N ARG A 210 -30.47 24.41 -40.93
CA ARG A 210 -30.61 25.59 -40.00
C ARG A 210 -31.95 26.37 -39.86
N THR A 211 -32.38 26.66 -38.61
CA THR A 211 -32.28 28.01 -37.96
C THR A 211 -32.70 28.08 -36.46
N ARG A 212 -32.41 29.22 -35.81
CA ARG A 212 -32.66 29.63 -34.38
C ARG A 212 -34.19 29.68 -34.04
N ARG A 213 -34.71 29.75 -32.79
CA ARG A 213 -34.42 30.77 -31.73
C ARG A 213 -35.20 30.55 -30.39
N ALA A 214 -34.61 31.03 -29.30
CA ALA A 214 -35.06 31.28 -27.90
C ALA A 214 -36.55 31.21 -27.41
N ALA A 215 -36.73 30.48 -26.28
CA ALA A 215 -37.32 30.86 -24.97
C ALA A 215 -38.68 31.58 -24.79
N ARG A 216 -39.52 31.03 -23.88
CA ARG A 216 -39.95 31.71 -22.62
C ARG A 216 -40.73 30.80 -21.63
N VAL A 217 -40.63 31.13 -20.34
CA VAL A 217 -41.35 30.48 -19.21
C VAL A 217 -42.67 31.22 -18.89
N ARG A 218 -43.67 30.49 -18.37
CA ARG A 218 -44.71 31.01 -17.45
C ARG A 218 -44.99 29.98 -16.35
N ALA A 219 -45.29 30.47 -15.14
CA ALA A 219 -45.68 29.71 -13.96
C ALA A 219 -46.86 30.42 -13.25
N ALA A 220 -47.63 29.70 -12.41
CA ALA A 220 -48.57 30.19 -11.39
C ALA A 220 -49.54 29.06 -10.92
N PRO A 221 -50.22 29.15 -9.75
CA PRO A 221 -49.73 29.59 -8.43
C PRO A 221 -50.39 28.79 -7.24
N ILE A 222 -50.58 29.45 -6.08
CA ILE A 222 -51.36 29.07 -4.87
C ILE A 222 -50.60 28.18 -3.84
N GLY A 223 -50.52 28.54 -2.54
CA GLY A 223 -50.98 29.77 -1.84
C GLY A 223 -51.00 29.63 -0.31
N TYR A 224 -51.35 30.73 0.40
CA TYR A 224 -51.36 30.91 1.87
C TYR A 224 -49.95 31.14 2.49
N ASP A 225 -49.51 32.35 2.87
CA ASP A 225 -50.10 33.54 3.58
C ASP A 225 -50.10 33.32 5.12
N SER A 226 -49.87 34.30 6.02
CA SER A 226 -50.15 35.76 6.06
C SER A 226 -49.03 36.58 6.78
N ASP A 227 -48.61 37.77 6.32
CA ASP A 227 -49.08 39.16 6.63
C ASP A 227 -48.62 39.72 8.01
N ASP A 228 -48.45 41.02 8.30
CA ASP A 228 -48.79 42.31 7.61
C ASP A 228 -47.59 43.06 6.95
N ASP A 229 -47.66 44.40 6.78
CA ASP A 229 -46.71 45.31 6.08
C ASP A 229 -45.89 46.25 7.04
N ILE A 230 -45.64 47.58 6.94
CA ILE A 230 -46.22 48.76 6.24
C ILE A 230 -45.09 49.79 5.88
N ASP A 231 -45.19 50.42 4.70
CA ASP A 231 -44.67 51.73 4.18
C ASP A 231 -43.50 52.51 4.87
N ALA A 232 -42.59 53.23 4.17
CA ALA A 232 -42.76 53.99 2.91
C ALA A 232 -41.47 54.24 2.05
N LEU A 233 -41.70 54.85 0.87
CA LEU A 233 -40.85 55.27 -0.28
C LEU A 233 -39.75 56.36 -0.02
N PRO A 234 -38.87 56.74 -0.99
CA PRO A 234 -38.11 55.97 -2.00
C PRO A 234 -36.64 56.46 -2.34
N ALA A 235 -35.87 55.62 -3.09
CA ALA A 235 -34.71 55.96 -3.97
C ALA A 235 -33.36 56.44 -3.33
N PRO A 236 -32.20 56.43 -4.07
CA PRO A 236 -31.85 55.85 -5.37
C PRO A 236 -30.73 54.76 -5.30
N ARG A 237 -30.09 54.42 -6.43
CA ARG A 237 -29.15 53.26 -6.58
C ARG A 237 -27.73 53.47 -6.04
N VAL A 238 -27.19 52.44 -5.37
CA VAL A 238 -25.74 52.15 -5.16
C VAL A 238 -25.51 50.65 -5.47
N ALA A 239 -24.27 50.18 -5.60
CA ALA A 239 -23.92 48.86 -6.14
C ALA A 239 -23.11 47.95 -5.17
N GLN A 240 -23.09 46.64 -5.50
CA GLN A 240 -22.45 45.51 -4.78
C GLN A 240 -23.13 45.07 -3.46
N PRO A 241 -22.95 43.80 -3.00
CA PRO A 241 -22.23 42.67 -3.62
C PRO A 241 -23.18 41.55 -4.11
N LEU A 242 -22.61 40.43 -4.59
CA LEU A 242 -23.28 39.13 -4.75
C LEU A 242 -22.40 38.04 -4.14
N ALA A 243 -23.03 36.98 -3.62
CA ALA A 243 -22.35 35.88 -2.93
C ALA A 243 -23.13 34.56 -3.06
N ASP A 244 -22.41 33.49 -2.71
CA ASP A 244 -22.83 32.11 -2.42
C ASP A 244 -23.04 31.14 -3.61
N ASP A 245 -22.63 29.89 -3.38
CA ASP A 245 -22.31 28.88 -4.38
C ASP A 245 -23.17 27.60 -4.25
N GLY A 246 -23.69 27.09 -5.38
CA GLY A 246 -24.46 25.86 -5.46
C GLY A 246 -23.72 24.73 -6.18
N LEU A 247 -23.00 23.88 -5.46
CA LEU A 247 -22.23 22.76 -6.03
C LEU A 247 -23.13 21.60 -6.51
N GLY A 248 -23.19 21.38 -7.82
CA GLY A 248 -23.68 20.14 -8.45
C GLY A 248 -22.54 19.17 -8.76
N LEU A 249 -22.77 17.87 -8.57
CA LEU A 249 -21.74 16.82 -8.67
C LEU A 249 -22.20 15.63 -9.53
N TYR A 250 -21.23 15.06 -10.26
CA TYR A 250 -21.25 13.78 -10.98
C TYR A 250 -22.38 13.52 -12.00
N ASP A 251 -22.00 13.44 -13.28
CA ASP A 251 -22.12 12.17 -14.01
C ASP A 251 -20.97 12.05 -15.02
N ASP A 252 -20.47 10.84 -15.26
CA ASP A 252 -19.42 10.49 -16.23
C ASP A 252 -19.30 8.95 -16.27
N SER A 253 -19.95 8.30 -17.23
CA SER A 253 -19.77 6.87 -17.50
C SER A 253 -19.97 6.49 -18.97
N ASP A 254 -19.30 5.39 -19.35
CA ASP A 254 -19.38 4.64 -20.60
C ASP A 254 -18.95 5.34 -21.91
N GLY A 255 -18.66 4.52 -22.94
CA GLY A 255 -18.07 4.97 -24.19
C GLY A 255 -18.12 3.95 -25.33
N GLY A 256 -18.03 4.46 -26.56
CA GLY A 256 -18.33 3.78 -27.82
C GLY A 256 -19.25 4.66 -28.67
N GLU A 257 -19.19 4.74 -30.00
CA GLU A 257 -18.28 4.11 -30.98
C GLU A 257 -17.82 5.15 -32.05
N ASP A 258 -17.26 4.69 -33.16
CA ASP A 258 -16.69 5.50 -34.25
C ASP A 258 -17.65 6.48 -34.96
N ILE A 259 -17.10 7.57 -35.50
CA ILE A 259 -17.55 8.19 -36.76
C ILE A 259 -16.42 9.01 -37.41
N HIS A 260 -16.36 9.01 -38.75
CA HIS A 260 -15.25 9.56 -39.53
C HIS A 260 -15.16 11.10 -39.62
N ASN A 261 -13.92 11.58 -39.69
CA ASN A 261 -13.40 12.75 -40.43
C ASN A 261 -14.39 13.65 -41.21
N ASN A 262 -14.20 14.97 -41.08
CA ASN A 262 -13.66 15.72 -42.23
C ASN A 262 -12.88 16.99 -41.81
N PRO A 263 -11.73 17.35 -42.45
CA PRO A 263 -10.89 18.46 -42.01
C PRO A 263 -11.23 19.85 -42.59
N LEU A 264 -10.48 20.85 -42.08
CA LEU A 264 -10.04 22.10 -42.74
C LEU A 264 -11.07 23.14 -43.17
N LEU A 265 -10.91 24.34 -42.58
CA LEU A 265 -11.10 25.62 -43.27
C LEU A 265 -9.82 26.48 -43.12
N HIS A 266 -8.77 26.09 -43.86
CA HIS A 266 -7.69 27.02 -44.20
C HIS A 266 -7.90 27.50 -45.63
N THR A 267 -8.05 28.81 -45.79
CA THR A 267 -8.08 29.47 -47.10
C THR A 267 -6.69 29.43 -47.74
N GLN A 268 -6.59 28.95 -48.97
CA GLN A 268 -5.47 29.26 -49.87
C GLN A 268 -5.94 30.17 -50.99
N ALA A 269 -5.03 31.00 -51.50
CA ALA A 269 -5.32 31.99 -52.53
C ALA A 269 -5.39 31.34 -53.92
N VAL A 270 -6.20 31.92 -54.80
CA VAL A 270 -6.25 31.58 -56.23
C VAL A 270 -5.15 32.36 -56.95
N GLY A 271 -4.30 31.66 -57.70
CA GLY A 271 -3.44 32.25 -58.73
C GLY A 271 -4.20 32.39 -60.05
N GLU A 272 -3.84 33.39 -60.85
CA GLU A 272 -4.51 33.66 -62.12
C GLU A 272 -4.10 32.65 -63.22
N ASN A 273 -5.02 32.41 -64.17
CA ASN A 273 -4.89 31.49 -65.31
C ASN A 273 -4.91 29.99 -64.92
N GLY A 274 -6.11 29.40 -64.86
CA GLY A 274 -6.31 28.00 -64.50
C GLY A 274 -6.33 27.05 -65.70
N GLU A 275 -5.31 26.19 -65.79
CA GLU A 275 -5.27 24.93 -66.56
C GLU A 275 -4.63 23.87 -65.63
N PRO A 276 -5.18 22.64 -65.52
CA PRO A 276 -4.66 21.62 -64.60
C PRO A 276 -3.51 20.82 -65.25
N VAL A 277 -2.38 20.70 -64.54
CA VAL A 277 -1.25 19.85 -64.95
C VAL A 277 -1.34 18.50 -64.25
N GLU A 278 -1.38 17.41 -65.02
CA GLU A 278 -1.12 16.07 -64.51
C GLU A 278 0.38 15.93 -64.17
N ASP A 279 0.72 15.41 -62.98
CA ASP A 279 2.07 14.94 -62.67
C ASP A 279 2.04 13.44 -62.29
N THR A 280 3.15 12.77 -62.56
CA THR A 280 3.19 11.33 -62.82
C THR A 280 3.92 10.54 -61.73
N THR A 281 3.78 9.22 -61.83
CA THR A 281 4.32 8.23 -60.89
C THR A 281 5.81 8.42 -60.57
N ARG A 282 6.16 8.27 -59.28
CA ARG A 282 7.53 7.94 -58.85
C ARG A 282 7.54 6.66 -58.00
N PRO A 283 8.55 5.79 -58.18
CA PRO A 283 8.53 4.44 -57.62
C PRO A 283 8.91 4.41 -56.13
N THR A 284 8.31 3.45 -55.41
CA THR A 284 8.63 3.13 -54.02
C THR A 284 9.90 2.28 -53.93
N ASN A 285 11.05 2.92 -53.77
CA ASN A 285 12.22 2.24 -53.22
C ASN A 285 11.99 1.97 -51.72
N ALA A 286 12.17 0.72 -51.28
CA ALA A 286 12.09 0.37 -49.87
C ALA A 286 13.22 1.07 -49.09
N MET A 287 12.84 1.96 -48.17
CA MET A 287 13.77 2.57 -47.23
C MET A 287 14.27 1.52 -46.23
N PRO A 288 15.59 1.39 -45.98
CA PRO A 288 16.05 0.72 -44.77
C PRO A 288 15.55 1.48 -43.53
N PRO A 289 15.36 0.81 -42.39
CA PRO A 289 14.89 1.47 -41.17
C PRO A 289 15.84 2.63 -40.78
N PRO A 290 15.34 3.86 -40.55
CA PRO A 290 16.18 4.98 -40.18
C PRO A 290 17.03 4.67 -38.94
N PRO A 291 18.29 5.14 -38.87
CA PRO A 291 19.19 4.83 -37.77
C PRO A 291 18.52 5.17 -36.44
N THR A 292 18.47 4.19 -35.55
CA THR A 292 17.88 4.37 -34.22
C THR A 292 18.87 5.15 -33.36
N LEU A 293 18.38 5.84 -32.33
CA LEU A 293 19.25 6.41 -31.30
C LEU A 293 20.05 5.26 -30.65
N ALA A 294 21.31 5.13 -31.06
CA ALA A 294 22.33 4.37 -30.36
C ALA A 294 23.06 5.35 -29.43
N LEU A 295 23.20 4.96 -28.17
CA LEU A 295 24.05 5.64 -27.20
C LEU A 295 25.30 4.78 -27.02
N ASP A 296 26.44 5.41 -26.71
CA ASP A 296 27.66 4.66 -26.42
C ASP A 296 27.40 3.72 -25.24
N THR A 297 27.77 2.44 -25.38
CA THR A 297 27.55 1.39 -24.37
C THR A 297 28.85 0.61 -24.15
N PRO A 298 29.38 0.52 -22.92
CA PRO A 298 28.89 1.20 -21.71
C PRO A 298 29.04 2.73 -21.83
N PRO A 299 28.04 3.51 -21.38
CA PRO A 299 28.09 4.96 -21.52
C PRO A 299 29.15 5.54 -20.60
N ARG A 300 29.80 6.64 -21.04
CA ARG A 300 30.64 7.41 -20.13
C ARG A 300 29.77 7.93 -18.96
N TYR A 301 30.27 7.73 -17.76
CA TYR A 301 29.74 8.27 -16.53
C TYR A 301 30.85 9.01 -15.80
N ASP A 302 30.64 10.29 -15.51
CA ASP A 302 31.52 11.03 -14.62
C ASP A 302 30.98 10.86 -13.18
N PRO A 303 31.81 10.47 -12.20
CA PRO A 303 31.36 10.20 -10.82
C PRO A 303 30.82 11.46 -10.13
N PRO A 304 29.94 11.32 -9.12
CA PRO A 304 29.45 12.47 -8.37
C PRO A 304 30.63 13.15 -7.68
N ILE A 305 30.68 14.49 -7.75
CA ILE A 305 31.76 15.25 -7.12
C ILE A 305 31.58 15.16 -5.60
N ASP A 306 32.67 15.00 -4.83
CA ASP A 306 32.63 14.99 -3.36
C ASP A 306 31.81 16.18 -2.84
N PRO A 307 30.70 15.96 -2.09
CA PRO A 307 29.86 17.04 -1.59
C PRO A 307 30.60 18.08 -0.74
N ARG A 308 31.72 17.69 -0.10
CA ARG A 308 32.56 18.63 0.65
C ARG A 308 33.39 19.50 -0.29
N ALA A 309 34.01 18.95 -1.33
CA ALA A 309 34.69 19.69 -2.38
C ALA A 309 33.72 20.63 -3.14
N VAL A 310 32.52 20.16 -3.46
CA VAL A 310 31.43 20.97 -4.06
C VAL A 310 31.07 22.14 -3.16
N TYR A 311 30.76 21.88 -1.88
CA TYR A 311 30.43 22.94 -0.92
C TYR A 311 31.56 23.97 -0.80
N LEU A 312 32.82 23.52 -0.68
CA LEU A 312 33.99 24.41 -0.58
C LEU A 312 34.22 25.23 -1.85
N GLY A 313 34.01 24.62 -3.03
CA GLY A 313 34.13 25.27 -4.34
C GLY A 313 32.95 26.19 -4.70
N ALA A 314 31.81 26.09 -4.00
CA ALA A 314 30.62 26.90 -4.28
C ALA A 314 30.86 28.41 -4.16
N HIS A 315 31.77 28.84 -3.28
CA HIS A 315 32.16 30.25 -3.08
C HIS A 315 33.43 30.37 -2.22
N THR A 316 34.20 31.45 -2.35
CA THR A 316 35.39 31.76 -1.54
C THR A 316 35.05 32.08 -0.07
N SER A 317 34.21 33.09 0.18
CA SER A 317 33.68 33.46 1.50
C SER A 317 32.84 32.34 2.13
N TRP A 318 33.12 32.02 3.40
CA TRP A 318 32.39 30.98 4.14
C TRP A 318 30.95 31.38 4.49
N VAL A 319 30.69 32.68 4.69
CA VAL A 319 29.33 33.19 4.96
C VAL A 319 28.49 33.10 3.69
N ALA A 320 29.08 33.37 2.53
CA ALA A 320 28.43 33.16 1.25
C ALA A 320 28.09 31.67 1.03
N ARG A 321 29.02 30.74 1.25
CA ARG A 321 28.73 29.28 1.23
C ARG A 321 27.55 28.91 2.13
N LEU A 322 27.50 29.45 3.34
CA LEU A 322 26.41 29.20 4.30
C LEU A 322 25.06 29.75 3.78
N PHE A 323 25.03 30.94 3.17
CA PHE A 323 23.82 31.49 2.53
C PHE A 323 23.37 30.67 1.31
N ILE A 324 24.30 30.24 0.46
CA ILE A 324 24.04 29.41 -0.71
C ILE A 324 23.41 28.07 -0.27
N PHE A 325 24.00 27.43 0.74
CA PHE A 325 23.46 26.21 1.34
C PHE A 325 22.11 26.43 2.03
N LEU A 326 21.91 27.56 2.73
CA LEU A 326 20.64 27.91 3.35
C LEU A 326 19.51 28.07 2.31
N VAL A 327 19.78 28.72 1.17
CA VAL A 327 18.78 28.87 0.10
C VAL A 327 18.44 27.53 -0.55
N ALA A 328 19.43 26.66 -0.76
CA ALA A 328 19.19 25.30 -1.24
C ALA A 328 18.41 24.47 -0.22
N PHE A 329 18.74 24.54 1.07
CA PHE A 329 18.03 23.85 2.16
C PHE A 329 16.58 24.34 2.30
N LEU A 330 16.34 25.64 2.21
CA LEU A 330 14.98 26.21 2.23
C LEU A 330 14.17 25.76 1.01
N ASN A 331 14.78 25.63 -0.17
CA ASN A 331 14.11 25.08 -1.35
C ASN A 331 13.87 23.57 -1.25
N ALA A 332 14.85 22.78 -0.79
CA ALA A 332 14.77 21.33 -0.76
C ALA A 332 13.91 20.79 0.39
N LYS A 333 14.08 21.30 1.62
CA LYS A 333 13.38 20.82 2.82
C LYS A 333 12.10 21.61 3.15
N HIS A 334 12.12 22.92 2.91
CA HIS A 334 10.97 23.80 3.21
C HIS A 334 10.21 24.25 1.96
N HIS A 335 10.56 23.70 0.80
CA HIS A 335 9.87 23.90 -0.48
C HIS A 335 9.68 25.38 -0.86
N LEU A 336 10.64 26.23 -0.48
CA LEU A 336 10.65 27.67 -0.78
C LEU A 336 10.65 27.88 -2.32
N PRO A 337 9.71 28.64 -2.90
CA PRO A 337 9.56 28.71 -4.35
C PRO A 337 10.74 29.37 -5.06
N PHE A 338 11.00 28.98 -6.32
CA PHE A 338 12.05 29.57 -7.18
C PHE A 338 12.05 31.12 -7.19
N ARG A 339 10.86 31.75 -7.23
CA ARG A 339 10.74 33.22 -7.16
C ARG A 339 11.16 33.79 -5.81
N ALA A 340 10.81 33.12 -4.71
CA ALA A 340 11.17 33.53 -3.36
C ALA A 340 12.67 33.32 -3.08
N CYS A 341 13.25 32.20 -3.55
CA CYS A 341 14.69 31.96 -3.50
C CYS A 341 15.47 33.02 -4.29
N ASN A 342 15.05 33.35 -5.52
CA ASN A 342 15.67 34.43 -6.31
C ASN A 342 15.54 35.78 -5.60
N LEU A 343 14.37 36.12 -5.04
CA LEU A 343 14.17 37.36 -4.29
C LEU A 343 15.09 37.43 -3.07
N LEU A 344 15.20 36.34 -2.29
CA LEU A 344 16.07 36.26 -1.13
C LEU A 344 17.54 36.47 -1.52
N LEU A 345 18.03 35.82 -2.58
CA LEU A 345 19.38 36.04 -3.11
C LEU A 345 19.58 37.50 -3.54
N HIS A 346 18.65 38.07 -4.32
CA HIS A 346 18.72 39.47 -4.76
C HIS A 346 18.65 40.49 -3.61
N CYS A 347 17.96 40.19 -2.50
CA CYS A 347 17.91 41.05 -1.32
C CYS A 347 19.14 40.88 -0.41
N CYS A 348 19.70 39.67 -0.31
CA CYS A 348 20.86 39.41 0.53
C CYS A 348 22.19 39.92 -0.07
N VAL A 349 22.37 39.91 -1.40
CA VAL A 349 23.60 40.41 -2.04
C VAL A 349 23.92 41.87 -1.66
N PRO A 350 23.01 42.85 -1.75
CA PRO A 350 23.25 44.21 -1.28
C PRO A 350 23.62 44.27 0.21
N ILE A 351 22.89 43.54 1.06
CA ILE A 351 23.12 43.54 2.52
C ILE A 351 24.52 43.00 2.85
N LEU A 352 24.93 41.88 2.24
CA LEU A 352 26.24 41.27 2.48
C LEU A 352 27.39 42.14 1.96
N ARG A 353 27.19 42.91 0.88
CA ARG A 353 28.15 43.91 0.40
C ARG A 353 28.23 45.14 1.32
N THR A 354 27.10 45.65 1.81
CA THR A 354 27.07 46.79 2.76
C THR A 354 27.67 46.43 4.12
N LEU A 355 27.67 45.15 4.49
CA LEU A 355 28.33 44.63 5.70
C LEU A 355 29.79 44.18 5.46
N GLU A 356 30.35 44.39 4.26
CA GLU A 356 31.73 43.99 3.88
C GLU A 356 32.01 42.48 4.06
N VAL A 357 30.97 41.64 3.98
CA VAL A 357 31.03 40.16 4.14
C VAL A 357 31.38 39.44 2.82
N ILE A 358 31.11 40.12 1.70
CA ILE A 358 31.53 39.76 0.33
C ILE A 358 32.00 41.03 -0.36
N GLU A 359 32.92 40.90 -1.33
CA GLU A 359 33.53 42.03 -2.02
C GLU A 359 32.48 42.79 -2.88
N THR A 360 32.66 44.09 -3.05
CA THR A 360 31.62 44.93 -3.69
C THR A 360 31.44 44.65 -5.18
N ASP A 361 32.48 44.13 -5.81
CA ASP A 361 32.59 43.63 -7.17
C ASP A 361 32.51 42.09 -7.27
N ASP A 362 32.18 41.39 -6.18
CA ASP A 362 31.97 39.93 -6.17
C ASP A 362 30.77 39.54 -7.05
N ASN A 363 31.08 39.09 -8.26
CA ASN A 363 30.10 38.61 -9.24
C ASN A 363 29.90 37.08 -9.19
N ASP A 364 30.60 36.37 -8.29
CA ASP A 364 30.45 34.92 -8.12
C ASP A 364 29.28 34.56 -7.21
N PHE A 365 28.86 35.46 -6.30
CA PHE A 365 27.68 35.24 -5.48
C PHE A 365 26.42 34.99 -6.34
N PRO A 366 25.73 33.84 -6.17
CA PRO A 366 24.64 33.45 -7.05
C PRO A 366 23.39 34.32 -6.85
N GLN A 367 22.93 34.97 -7.92
CA GLN A 367 21.69 35.77 -7.90
C GLN A 367 20.42 34.97 -8.20
N THR A 368 20.52 33.68 -8.59
CA THR A 368 19.36 32.83 -8.86
C THR A 368 19.51 31.44 -8.26
N LEU A 369 18.38 30.79 -7.94
CA LEU A 369 18.35 29.41 -7.47
C LEU A 369 18.98 28.44 -8.47
N ASN A 370 18.87 28.68 -9.79
CA ASN A 370 19.58 27.87 -10.79
C ASN A 370 21.11 28.00 -10.67
N THR A 371 21.62 29.15 -10.24
CA THR A 371 23.06 29.36 -9.98
C THR A 371 23.48 28.68 -8.66
N VAL A 372 22.64 28.71 -7.62
CA VAL A 372 22.83 27.95 -6.37
C VAL A 372 22.86 26.45 -6.64
N ILE A 373 21.87 25.92 -7.37
CA ILE A 373 21.76 24.51 -7.77
C ILE A 373 23.01 24.05 -8.52
N ARG A 374 23.53 24.85 -9.45
CA ARG A 374 24.79 24.58 -10.16
C ARG A 374 26.02 24.60 -9.26
N LYS A 375 26.15 25.60 -8.39
CA LYS A 375 27.29 25.73 -7.47
C LYS A 375 27.33 24.66 -6.38
N LEU A 376 26.20 24.00 -6.12
CA LEU A 376 26.09 22.88 -5.20
C LEU A 376 25.96 21.51 -5.90
N ASP A 377 26.17 21.44 -7.21
CA ASP A 377 26.02 20.24 -8.06
C ASP A 377 24.68 19.49 -7.87
N LEU A 378 23.61 20.22 -7.55
CA LEU A 378 22.24 19.71 -7.36
C LEU A 378 21.46 19.67 -8.69
N GLN A 379 22.15 19.65 -9.82
CA GLN A 379 21.55 19.58 -11.16
C GLN A 379 20.88 18.21 -11.36
N ASP A 380 19.76 18.16 -12.08
CA ASP A 380 19.23 16.88 -12.53
C ASP A 380 20.16 16.25 -13.58
N ARG A 381 20.44 14.95 -13.44
CA ARG A 381 21.38 14.21 -14.30
C ARG A 381 20.70 13.60 -15.55
N PHE A 382 19.46 13.98 -15.83
CA PHE A 382 18.68 13.47 -16.96
C PHE A 382 19.15 14.06 -18.29
N THR A 383 19.40 13.19 -19.27
CA THR A 383 19.53 13.60 -20.67
C THR A 383 18.13 13.84 -21.25
N VAL A 384 17.82 15.09 -21.60
CA VAL A 384 16.53 15.45 -22.20
C VAL A 384 16.57 15.24 -23.71
N PHE A 385 16.12 14.09 -24.18
CA PHE A 385 16.12 13.76 -25.60
C PHE A 385 14.97 14.44 -26.37
N PRO A 386 15.21 15.04 -27.56
CA PRO A 386 14.16 15.44 -28.48
C PRO A 386 13.39 14.24 -29.04
N ILE A 387 12.07 14.37 -29.17
CA ILE A 387 11.14 13.30 -29.55
C ILE A 387 10.21 13.74 -30.68
N CYS A 388 9.95 12.84 -31.64
CA CYS A 388 8.92 13.05 -32.65
C CYS A 388 7.51 12.98 -32.01
N ALA A 389 6.78 14.09 -32.02
CA ALA A 389 5.34 14.18 -31.66
C ALA A 389 4.39 13.49 -32.67
N GLY A 390 4.82 12.40 -33.27
CA GLY A 390 4.06 11.54 -34.17
C GLY A 390 4.21 10.07 -33.79
N CYS A 391 5.44 9.56 -33.85
CA CYS A 391 5.78 8.16 -33.59
C CYS A 391 6.59 7.95 -32.30
N HIS A 392 6.72 8.98 -31.45
CA HIS A 392 7.45 8.96 -30.17
C HIS A 392 8.93 8.50 -30.25
N ARG A 393 9.54 8.45 -31.45
CA ARG A 393 10.95 8.10 -31.63
C ARG A 393 11.86 9.19 -31.04
N LEU A 394 12.86 8.76 -30.28
CA LEU A 394 13.88 9.60 -29.65
C LEU A 394 15.04 9.86 -30.63
N PHE A 395 15.68 11.02 -30.50
CA PHE A 395 16.81 11.46 -31.32
C PHE A 395 17.94 12.02 -30.43
N PRO A 396 19.21 12.06 -30.89
CA PRO A 396 20.32 12.60 -30.11
C PRO A 396 20.11 14.06 -29.67
N THR A 397 20.70 14.46 -28.54
CA THR A 397 20.72 15.89 -28.11
C THR A 397 21.48 16.80 -29.08
N SER A 398 22.42 16.23 -29.85
CA SER A 398 23.16 16.88 -30.94
C SER A 398 22.36 17.07 -32.24
N THR A 399 21.09 16.68 -32.28
CA THR A 399 20.24 16.80 -33.48
C THR A 399 20.06 18.26 -33.90
N PRO A 400 20.25 18.62 -35.19
CA PRO A 400 20.08 19.99 -35.66
C PRO A 400 18.66 20.56 -35.42
N VAL A 401 18.58 21.84 -35.06
CA VAL A 401 17.31 22.54 -34.74
C VAL A 401 16.34 22.69 -35.92
N ASN A 402 16.77 22.37 -37.14
CA ASN A 402 15.96 22.30 -38.36
C ASN A 402 15.53 20.87 -38.74
N ALA A 403 15.87 19.86 -37.94
CA ALA A 403 15.60 18.46 -38.27
C ALA A 403 14.11 18.08 -38.25
N VAL A 404 13.77 17.13 -39.12
CA VAL A 404 12.46 16.46 -39.22
C VAL A 404 12.63 14.97 -38.93
N CYS A 405 11.57 14.32 -38.42
CA CYS A 405 11.55 12.88 -38.21
C CYS A 405 11.48 12.14 -39.56
N PRO A 406 12.46 11.27 -39.90
CA PRO A 406 12.48 10.57 -41.19
C PRO A 406 11.35 9.55 -41.39
N ALA A 407 10.58 9.23 -40.33
CA ALA A 407 9.42 8.34 -40.39
C ALA A 407 8.06 9.07 -40.40
N CYS A 408 8.03 10.40 -40.24
CA CYS A 408 6.77 11.17 -40.11
C CYS A 408 6.79 12.57 -40.74
N ASP A 409 7.94 13.04 -41.23
CA ASP A 409 8.23 14.43 -41.69
C ASP A 409 7.88 15.56 -40.68
N LYS A 410 7.60 15.20 -39.42
CA LYS A 410 7.31 16.16 -38.35
C LYS A 410 8.62 16.78 -37.84
N ARG A 411 8.67 18.12 -37.78
CA ARG A 411 9.77 18.88 -37.18
C ARG A 411 9.98 18.49 -35.71
N LEU A 412 11.24 18.31 -35.32
CA LEU A 412 11.61 17.93 -33.95
C LEU A 412 11.69 19.14 -33.00
N TYR A 413 11.93 20.35 -33.54
CA TYR A 413 12.04 21.60 -32.77
C TYR A 413 11.01 22.65 -33.20
N LYS A 414 10.65 23.53 -32.26
CA LYS A 414 9.75 24.66 -32.54
C LYS A 414 10.44 25.68 -33.46
N PRO A 415 9.70 26.43 -34.31
CA PRO A 415 10.31 27.45 -35.17
C PRO A 415 11.03 28.52 -34.33
N VAL A 416 12.19 28.99 -34.81
CA VAL A 416 12.99 30.02 -34.13
C VAL A 416 12.20 31.32 -34.04
N SER A 417 11.98 31.82 -32.82
CA SER A 417 11.25 33.06 -32.59
C SER A 417 12.12 34.28 -32.92
N ASN A 418 11.76 34.99 -33.99
CA ASN A 418 12.32 36.31 -34.32
C ASN A 418 11.59 37.42 -33.54
N SER A 419 11.64 37.35 -32.21
CA SER A 419 10.96 38.31 -31.33
C SER A 419 11.57 39.71 -31.42
N ILE A 420 10.73 40.73 -31.22
CA ILE A 420 11.16 42.15 -31.21
C ILE A 420 12.20 42.39 -30.10
N PHE A 421 12.06 41.72 -28.95
CA PHE A 421 13.05 41.76 -27.86
C PHE A 421 14.47 41.45 -28.33
N ARG A 422 14.67 40.44 -29.20
CA ARG A 422 15.98 40.08 -29.75
C ARG A 422 16.63 41.22 -30.55
N ARG A 423 15.84 42.04 -31.25
CA ARG A 423 16.31 43.22 -31.98
C ARG A 423 16.68 44.39 -31.06
N ILE A 424 16.08 44.46 -29.87
CA ILE A 424 16.29 45.54 -28.89
C ILE A 424 17.44 45.22 -27.93
N THR A 425 17.56 43.98 -27.45
CA THR A 425 18.55 43.60 -26.43
C THR A 425 19.89 43.12 -27.00
N GLY A 426 19.98 42.88 -28.31
CA GLY A 426 21.19 42.38 -28.98
C GLY A 426 21.64 40.96 -28.60
N GLN A 427 20.99 40.32 -27.63
CA GLN A 427 21.43 39.01 -27.14
C GLN A 427 21.20 37.89 -28.17
N PRO A 428 22.08 36.87 -28.21
CA PRO A 428 21.88 35.70 -29.06
C PRO A 428 20.58 34.99 -28.70
N ALA A 429 19.88 34.48 -29.72
CA ALA A 429 18.68 33.69 -29.48
C ALA A 429 19.06 32.39 -28.76
N LYS A 430 18.37 32.09 -27.65
CA LYS A 430 18.39 30.72 -27.10
C LYS A 430 17.93 29.74 -28.18
N PRO A 431 18.53 28.54 -28.31
CA PRO A 431 18.08 27.55 -29.26
C PRO A 431 16.60 27.24 -29.03
N PRO A 432 15.81 27.01 -30.10
CA PRO A 432 14.40 26.69 -29.96
C PRO A 432 14.24 25.40 -29.17
N PRO A 433 13.29 25.30 -28.22
CA PRO A 433 13.03 24.06 -27.52
C PRO A 433 12.44 23.01 -28.48
N PRO A 434 12.63 21.71 -28.18
CA PRO A 434 11.98 20.64 -28.92
C PRO A 434 10.45 20.78 -28.89
N VAL A 435 9.77 20.19 -29.88
CA VAL A 435 8.29 20.12 -29.93
C VAL A 435 7.77 19.20 -28.81
N CYS A 436 8.44 18.07 -28.63
CA CYS A 436 8.20 17.06 -27.60
C CYS A 436 9.56 16.50 -27.16
N ALA A 437 9.69 16.12 -25.89
CA ALA A 437 10.93 15.58 -25.31
C ALA A 437 10.64 14.71 -24.09
N ALA A 438 11.58 13.86 -23.69
CA ALA A 438 11.55 13.12 -22.44
C ALA A 438 12.88 13.29 -21.67
N PRO A 439 12.85 13.43 -20.34
CA PRO A 439 14.02 13.17 -19.50
C PRO A 439 14.33 11.67 -19.51
N PHE A 440 15.61 11.32 -19.64
CA PHE A 440 16.07 9.94 -19.70
C PHE A 440 17.44 9.80 -19.01
N GLN A 441 17.61 8.78 -18.17
CA GLN A 441 18.87 8.36 -17.57
C GLN A 441 18.97 6.83 -17.71
N LEU A 442 20.13 6.33 -18.14
CA LEU A 442 20.34 4.90 -18.37
C LEU A 442 20.44 4.16 -17.03
N PRO A 443 19.99 2.89 -16.93
CA PRO A 443 20.20 2.05 -15.75
C PRO A 443 21.65 2.10 -15.23
N SER A 444 22.63 2.00 -16.12
CA SER A 444 24.07 2.06 -15.79
C SER A 444 24.50 3.39 -15.18
N HIS A 445 23.86 4.52 -15.50
CA HIS A 445 24.07 5.79 -14.82
C HIS A 445 23.40 5.81 -13.43
N LEU A 446 22.20 5.26 -13.31
CA LEU A 446 21.45 5.22 -12.05
C LEU A 446 22.12 4.34 -10.99
N PHE A 447 22.66 3.17 -11.37
CA PHE A 447 23.42 2.32 -10.45
C PHE A 447 24.71 3.01 -9.96
N ALA A 448 25.28 3.89 -10.78
CA ALA A 448 26.47 4.64 -10.42
C ALA A 448 26.18 5.75 -9.39
N ASP A 449 25.09 6.51 -9.56
CA ASP A 449 24.60 7.48 -8.56
C ASP A 449 24.18 6.78 -7.24
N PHE A 450 23.67 5.55 -7.34
CA PHE A 450 23.25 4.76 -6.19
C PHE A 450 24.42 4.16 -5.41
N LEU A 451 25.41 3.55 -6.08
CA LEU A 451 26.58 2.91 -5.45
C LEU A 451 27.65 3.89 -4.98
N ALA A 452 27.65 5.13 -5.48
CA ALA A 452 28.48 6.21 -4.94
C ALA A 452 28.10 6.64 -3.51
N GLN A 453 26.92 6.25 -3.02
CA GLN A 453 26.46 6.54 -1.66
C GLN A 453 27.04 5.52 -0.66
N PRO A 454 27.70 5.94 0.44
CA PRO A 454 28.35 5.04 1.39
C PRO A 454 27.45 3.93 1.95
N GLY A 455 27.94 2.68 1.92
CA GLY A 455 27.23 1.52 2.45
C GLY A 455 26.02 1.04 1.64
N ASN A 456 25.73 1.60 0.45
CA ASN A 456 24.74 1.03 -0.47
C ASN A 456 25.28 -0.23 -1.17
N GLU A 457 26.58 -0.30 -1.45
CA GLU A 457 27.22 -1.53 -1.95
C GLU A 457 27.15 -2.64 -0.90
N ALA A 458 27.64 -2.40 0.32
CA ALA A 458 27.50 -3.35 1.43
C ALA A 458 26.04 -3.77 1.68
N ALA A 459 25.08 -2.84 1.56
CA ALA A 459 23.66 -3.17 1.70
C ALA A 459 23.14 -4.14 0.62
N CYS A 460 23.70 -4.12 -0.59
CA CYS A 460 23.33 -5.04 -1.68
C CYS A 460 23.96 -6.44 -1.55
N GLU A 461 24.80 -6.66 -0.53
CA GLU A 461 25.37 -7.97 -0.20
C GLU A 461 24.77 -8.59 1.08
N LEU A 462 23.98 -7.84 1.86
CA LEU A 462 23.37 -8.32 3.12
C LEU A 462 22.50 -9.58 2.93
N TRP A 463 21.86 -9.76 1.77
CA TRP A 463 21.07 -10.96 1.48
C TRP A 463 21.90 -12.26 1.58
N LYS A 464 23.23 -12.21 1.37
CA LYS A 464 24.14 -13.36 1.46
C LYS A 464 24.25 -13.89 2.89
N THR A 465 24.18 -13.02 3.91
CA THR A 465 24.31 -13.42 5.34
C THR A 465 23.03 -14.04 5.90
N ARG A 466 21.86 -13.72 5.31
CA ARG A 466 20.55 -14.26 5.69
C ARG A 466 20.48 -15.75 5.38
N GLN A 467 20.29 -16.60 6.39
CA GLN A 467 19.98 -18.01 6.21
C GLN A 467 18.54 -18.16 5.68
N PRO A 468 18.30 -18.86 4.56
CA PRO A 468 16.94 -19.12 4.08
C PRO A 468 16.26 -20.18 4.96
N ALA A 469 14.96 -20.01 5.22
CA ALA A 469 14.15 -21.04 5.86
C ALA A 469 13.76 -22.11 4.82
N THR A 470 13.66 -23.37 5.24
CA THR A 470 13.33 -24.50 4.36
C THR A 470 11.83 -24.63 4.07
N ASP A 471 11.01 -24.02 4.91
CA ASP A 471 9.55 -24.14 5.01
C ASP A 471 8.82 -22.82 4.75
N GLN A 472 9.53 -21.68 4.75
CA GLN A 472 8.96 -20.34 4.72
C GLN A 472 9.71 -19.40 3.76
N LEU A 473 8.95 -18.65 2.96
CA LEU A 473 9.47 -17.60 2.08
C LEU A 473 9.40 -16.25 2.81
N HIS A 474 10.55 -15.61 3.03
CA HIS A 474 10.66 -14.34 3.74
C HIS A 474 11.09 -13.17 2.83
N ASP A 475 11.76 -13.44 1.71
CA ASP A 475 12.24 -12.41 0.77
C ASP A 475 12.27 -12.92 -0.68
N ILE A 476 12.47 -12.00 -1.65
CA ILE A 476 12.66 -12.34 -3.06
C ILE A 476 13.86 -13.27 -3.27
N SER A 477 14.88 -13.19 -2.42
CA SER A 477 16.03 -14.09 -2.42
C SER A 477 15.75 -15.52 -1.91
N ASP A 478 14.51 -15.83 -1.49
CA ASP A 478 14.02 -17.21 -1.29
C ASP A 478 13.27 -17.76 -2.52
N GLY A 479 12.85 -16.90 -3.45
CA GLY A 479 12.02 -17.28 -4.59
C GLY A 479 12.76 -18.05 -5.68
N ARG A 480 12.04 -18.88 -6.44
CA ARG A 480 12.61 -19.68 -7.55
C ARG A 480 13.32 -18.82 -8.59
N VAL A 481 12.75 -17.68 -9.00
CA VAL A 481 13.35 -16.81 -10.05
C VAL A 481 14.71 -16.24 -9.61
N TRP A 482 14.90 -15.98 -8.32
CA TRP A 482 16.21 -15.58 -7.80
C TRP A 482 17.21 -16.73 -7.84
N ASN A 483 16.82 -17.91 -7.37
CA ASN A 483 17.72 -19.05 -7.21
C ASN A 483 18.00 -19.81 -8.54
N GLU A 484 17.15 -19.65 -9.54
CA GLU A 484 17.29 -20.23 -10.89
C GLU A 484 17.91 -19.23 -11.90
N ALA A 485 18.09 -17.96 -11.54
CA ALA A 485 18.70 -16.95 -12.42
C ALA A 485 20.15 -17.34 -12.78
N LYS A 486 20.52 -17.15 -14.05
CA LYS A 486 21.84 -17.48 -14.60
C LYS A 486 22.62 -16.25 -15.04
N ALA A 487 23.94 -16.32 -14.91
CA ALA A 487 24.91 -15.42 -15.53
C ALA A 487 25.21 -15.83 -17.00
N PRO A 488 25.91 -15.00 -17.79
CA PRO A 488 26.21 -15.29 -19.20
C PRO A 488 27.03 -16.56 -19.47
N ASP A 489 27.66 -17.11 -18.42
CA ASP A 489 28.49 -18.33 -18.44
C ASP A 489 27.71 -19.57 -17.95
N ASP A 490 26.38 -19.52 -17.94
CA ASP A 490 25.45 -20.53 -17.42
C ASP A 490 25.57 -20.81 -15.90
N THR A 491 26.45 -20.12 -15.16
CA THR A 491 26.56 -20.25 -13.70
C THR A 491 25.38 -19.57 -12.98
N PRO A 492 25.06 -19.95 -11.72
CA PRO A 492 24.06 -19.23 -10.94
C PRO A 492 24.42 -17.75 -10.79
N PHE A 493 23.48 -16.86 -11.09
CA PHE A 493 23.70 -15.42 -11.02
C PHE A 493 23.95 -14.98 -9.57
N PHE A 494 23.16 -15.48 -8.62
CA PHE A 494 23.30 -15.14 -7.20
C PHE A 494 23.99 -16.26 -6.42
N SER A 495 25.29 -16.14 -6.18
CA SER A 495 26.06 -17.09 -5.36
C SER A 495 26.14 -16.66 -3.89
N ARG A 496 25.80 -17.56 -2.96
CA ARG A 496 26.05 -17.36 -1.52
C ARG A 496 27.48 -17.70 -1.10
N THR A 497 28.16 -18.54 -1.88
CA THR A 497 29.43 -19.21 -1.51
C THR A 497 30.66 -18.70 -2.25
N GLY A 498 30.57 -17.54 -2.90
CA GLY A 498 31.73 -16.82 -3.44
C GLY A 498 32.09 -17.13 -4.90
N GLY A 499 31.11 -17.47 -5.74
CA GLY A 499 31.34 -17.66 -7.18
C GLY A 499 31.62 -16.36 -7.98
N ASP A 500 31.38 -15.20 -7.39
CA ASP A 500 31.20 -13.94 -8.12
C ASP A 500 32.50 -13.27 -8.64
N GLN A 501 33.69 -13.86 -8.45
CA GLN A 501 35.01 -13.32 -8.85
C GLN A 501 35.32 -11.88 -8.35
N GLY A 502 34.64 -11.41 -7.30
CA GLY A 502 34.73 -10.02 -6.81
C GLY A 502 33.75 -9.04 -7.48
N GLU A 503 32.96 -9.48 -8.46
CA GLU A 503 31.82 -8.70 -8.96
C GLU A 503 30.78 -8.48 -7.84
N LEU A 504 29.95 -7.43 -7.94
CA LEU A 504 28.65 -7.37 -7.25
C LEU A 504 27.54 -7.58 -8.29
N ARG A 505 26.67 -8.54 -8.01
CA ARG A 505 25.62 -8.99 -8.92
C ARG A 505 24.25 -8.53 -8.41
N LEU A 506 23.59 -7.66 -9.18
CA LEU A 506 22.34 -6.98 -8.82
C LEU A 506 21.13 -7.55 -9.57
N GLY A 507 20.13 -8.01 -8.81
CA GLY A 507 18.77 -8.21 -9.30
C GLY A 507 17.98 -6.91 -9.24
N ILE A 508 17.22 -6.63 -10.29
CA ILE A 508 16.30 -5.49 -10.33
C ILE A 508 14.89 -5.92 -10.75
N THR A 509 13.91 -5.11 -10.37
CA THR A 509 12.57 -5.12 -10.98
C THR A 509 12.26 -3.76 -11.60
N ILE A 510 11.42 -3.74 -12.63
CA ILE A 510 10.94 -2.49 -13.24
C ILE A 510 9.43 -2.36 -13.11
N SER A 511 8.99 -1.12 -12.92
CA SER A 511 7.58 -0.75 -12.87
C SER A 511 7.31 0.52 -13.67
N LEU A 512 6.25 0.49 -14.48
CA LEU A 512 5.78 1.60 -15.30
C LEU A 512 4.28 1.78 -15.02
N ASP A 513 3.90 3.00 -14.69
CA ASP A 513 2.54 3.39 -14.34
C ASP A 513 2.26 4.81 -14.86
N TRP A 514 1.01 5.10 -15.25
CA TRP A 514 0.59 6.35 -15.89
C TRP A 514 -0.36 7.17 -15.01
N PHE A 515 -0.05 8.46 -14.83
CA PHE A 515 -0.86 9.38 -14.03
C PHE A 515 -1.41 10.54 -14.86
N GLY A 516 -2.71 10.79 -14.71
CA GLY A 516 -3.43 11.86 -15.40
C GLY A 516 -3.22 13.23 -14.77
N ARG A 517 -2.26 14.02 -15.27
CA ARG A 517 -2.09 15.42 -14.87
C ARG A 517 -3.28 16.27 -15.37
N LYS A 518 -4.24 16.52 -14.49
CA LYS A 518 -5.25 17.59 -14.67
C LYS A 518 -4.62 18.96 -14.36
N SER A 519 -4.57 19.86 -15.33
CA SER A 519 -4.07 21.24 -15.11
C SER A 519 -5.08 22.14 -14.38
N SER A 520 -6.37 21.82 -14.48
CA SER A 520 -7.46 22.41 -13.69
C SER A 520 -8.65 21.43 -13.69
N VAL A 521 -9.72 21.74 -12.95
CA VAL A 521 -10.95 20.93 -12.92
C VAL A 521 -11.56 20.75 -14.32
N TYR A 522 -11.40 21.76 -15.19
CA TYR A 522 -11.93 21.80 -16.56
C TYR A 522 -10.85 21.60 -17.64
N GLY A 523 -9.63 21.22 -17.24
CA GLY A 523 -8.51 21.00 -18.15
C GLY A 523 -8.49 19.57 -18.70
N PRO A 524 -8.13 19.34 -19.98
CA PRO A 524 -7.98 18.01 -20.52
C PRO A 524 -6.92 17.21 -19.75
N SER A 525 -7.18 15.93 -19.51
CA SER A 525 -6.26 15.03 -18.83
C SER A 525 -4.98 14.83 -19.66
N HIS A 526 -3.83 15.07 -19.03
CA HIS A 526 -2.51 14.85 -19.64
C HIS A 526 -1.85 13.65 -18.95
N SER A 527 -2.02 12.45 -19.50
CA SER A 527 -1.39 11.23 -18.99
C SER A 527 0.13 11.26 -19.24
N SER A 528 0.92 11.09 -18.18
CA SER A 528 2.38 10.92 -18.20
C SER A 528 2.73 9.65 -17.44
N GLY A 529 3.73 8.88 -17.89
CA GLY A 529 4.12 7.63 -17.22
C GLY A 529 5.60 7.61 -16.87
N VAL A 530 5.95 7.00 -15.75
CA VAL A 530 7.32 6.96 -15.21
C VAL A 530 7.80 5.53 -15.13
N LEU A 531 8.93 5.21 -15.78
CA LEU A 531 9.61 3.94 -15.59
C LEU A 531 10.58 4.05 -14.42
N SER A 532 10.30 3.27 -13.38
CA SER A 532 11.08 3.15 -12.16
C SER A 532 11.73 1.76 -12.06
N ILE A 533 12.93 1.74 -11.50
CA ILE A 533 13.77 0.57 -11.24
C ILE A 533 13.95 0.43 -9.73
N CYS A 534 13.80 -0.78 -9.22
CA CYS A 534 14.00 -1.12 -7.82
C CYS A 534 15.09 -2.20 -7.69
N ILE A 535 16.05 -2.00 -6.78
CA ILE A 535 17.15 -2.96 -6.55
C ILE A 535 16.69 -4.04 -5.57
N SER A 536 16.50 -5.26 -6.08
CA SER A 536 16.00 -6.40 -5.32
C SER A 536 16.97 -6.90 -4.26
N ASN A 537 18.29 -6.72 -4.45
CA ASN A 537 19.32 -7.04 -3.45
C ASN A 537 19.17 -6.28 -2.12
N LEU A 538 18.53 -5.10 -2.14
CA LEU A 538 18.41 -4.29 -0.93
C LEU A 538 17.52 -4.98 0.11
N PRO A 539 17.85 -4.88 1.41
CA PRO A 539 16.93 -5.15 2.52
C PRO A 539 15.58 -4.51 2.26
N ARG A 540 14.46 -5.19 2.58
CA ARG A 540 13.10 -4.66 2.35
C ARG A 540 12.87 -3.29 2.98
N SER A 541 13.53 -3.03 4.11
CA SER A 541 13.55 -1.72 4.79
C SER A 541 14.12 -0.59 3.95
N LYS A 542 15.06 -0.90 3.04
CA LYS A 542 15.72 0.04 2.12
C LYS A 542 15.12 -0.01 0.72
N ARG A 543 14.72 -1.19 0.23
CA ARG A 543 14.28 -1.49 -1.14
C ARG A 543 13.22 -0.54 -1.70
N TYR A 544 12.27 -0.15 -0.84
CA TYR A 544 11.12 0.69 -1.22
C TYR A 544 11.16 2.12 -0.62
N ARG A 545 12.31 2.56 -0.10
CA ARG A 545 12.51 3.98 0.28
C ARG A 545 12.63 4.84 -0.96
N ALA A 546 12.00 6.01 -0.99
CA ALA A 546 12.04 6.94 -2.13
C ALA A 546 13.47 7.36 -2.54
N SER A 547 14.44 7.33 -1.62
CA SER A 547 15.88 7.57 -1.90
C SER A 547 16.53 6.51 -2.79
N ASN A 548 15.93 5.32 -2.86
CA ASN A 548 16.50 4.12 -3.48
C ASN A 548 15.68 3.66 -4.71
N LEU A 549 14.73 4.48 -5.15
CA LEU A 549 13.90 4.24 -6.33
C LEU A 549 14.46 5.03 -7.49
N LEU A 550 14.95 4.30 -8.49
CA LEU A 550 15.76 4.85 -9.57
C LEU A 550 14.84 5.09 -10.77
N VAL A 551 14.67 6.34 -11.20
CA VAL A 551 13.80 6.69 -12.33
C VAL A 551 14.61 6.74 -13.62
N SER A 552 14.29 5.90 -14.60
CA SER A 552 15.01 5.87 -15.89
C SER A 552 14.43 6.84 -16.91
N PHE A 553 13.11 6.89 -17.09
CA PHE A 553 12.51 7.87 -18.01
C PHE A 553 11.07 8.22 -17.62
N MET A 554 10.60 9.36 -18.16
CA MET A 554 9.19 9.76 -18.10
C MET A 554 8.64 10.00 -19.52
N THR A 555 7.55 9.30 -19.87
CA THR A 555 6.90 9.45 -21.19
C THR A 555 6.15 10.79 -21.26
N PRO A 556 6.30 11.57 -22.35
CA PRO A 556 5.53 12.78 -22.55
C PRO A 556 4.08 12.47 -22.89
N GLY A 557 3.15 13.19 -22.26
CA GLY A 557 1.74 13.19 -22.61
C GLY A 557 1.40 14.12 -23.80
N PRO A 558 0.12 14.46 -24.01
CA PRO A 558 -1.02 14.26 -23.11
C PRO A 558 -1.66 12.87 -23.17
N ARG A 559 -1.34 12.06 -24.19
CA ARG A 559 -1.80 10.68 -24.30
C ARG A 559 -0.71 9.71 -23.89
N GLU A 560 -1.12 8.52 -23.52
CA GLU A 560 -0.22 7.38 -23.31
C GLU A 560 0.39 6.95 -24.66
N PRO A 561 1.64 6.46 -24.67
CA PRO A 561 2.18 5.79 -25.84
C PRO A 561 1.46 4.46 -26.07
N THR A 562 1.29 4.11 -27.34
CA THR A 562 0.93 2.74 -27.74
C THR A 562 2.04 1.75 -27.37
N GLY A 563 1.73 0.45 -27.41
CA GLY A 563 2.72 -0.60 -27.14
C GLY A 563 3.95 -0.53 -28.05
N GLU A 564 3.79 -0.11 -29.32
CA GLU A 564 4.89 0.09 -30.28
C GLU A 564 5.72 1.34 -29.96
N GLU A 565 5.06 2.47 -29.67
CA GLU A 565 5.72 3.72 -29.31
C GLU A 565 6.55 3.61 -28.02
N LEU A 566 6.06 2.81 -27.07
CA LEU A 566 6.78 2.53 -25.83
C LEU A 566 8.10 1.79 -26.08
N GLN A 567 8.17 0.91 -27.09
CA GLN A 567 9.40 0.18 -27.41
C GLN A 567 10.56 1.10 -27.84
N HIS A 568 10.27 2.30 -28.34
CA HIS A 568 11.32 3.28 -28.63
C HIS A 568 12.04 3.78 -27.37
N TYR A 569 11.37 3.81 -26.21
CA TYR A 569 11.99 4.12 -24.90
C TYR A 569 12.64 2.87 -24.31
N MET A 570 11.91 1.73 -24.32
CA MET A 570 12.41 0.46 -23.77
C MET A 570 13.68 -0.03 -24.45
N LYS A 571 13.89 0.27 -25.75
CA LYS A 571 15.11 -0.09 -26.46
C LYS A 571 16.37 0.43 -25.77
N LEU A 572 16.39 1.68 -25.33
CA LEU A 572 17.58 2.26 -24.66
C LEU A 572 17.84 1.57 -23.31
N VAL A 573 16.78 1.25 -22.56
CA VAL A 573 16.88 0.48 -21.31
C VAL A 573 17.43 -0.93 -21.58
N VAL A 574 16.94 -1.60 -22.64
CA VAL A 574 17.35 -2.96 -23.00
C VAL A 574 18.75 -3.02 -23.60
N ASP A 575 19.18 -2.04 -24.39
CA ASP A 575 20.55 -1.95 -24.89
C ASP A 575 21.56 -1.89 -23.73
N ASP A 576 21.27 -1.06 -22.72
CA ASP A 576 22.10 -0.89 -21.53
C ASP A 576 22.02 -2.10 -20.57
N LEU A 577 20.83 -2.68 -20.36
CA LEU A 577 20.66 -3.91 -19.59
C LEU A 577 21.31 -5.14 -20.24
N LEU A 578 21.47 -5.17 -21.57
CA LEU A 578 22.28 -6.20 -22.23
C LEU A 578 23.74 -6.04 -21.84
N THR A 579 24.33 -4.84 -21.99
CA THR A 579 25.72 -4.56 -21.62
C THR A 579 26.00 -4.83 -20.13
N LEU A 580 25.10 -4.41 -19.24
CA LEU A 580 25.19 -4.67 -17.80
C LEU A 580 25.05 -6.16 -17.45
N PHE A 581 24.43 -6.98 -18.30
CA PHE A 581 24.34 -8.42 -18.11
C PHE A 581 25.55 -9.17 -18.69
N THR A 582 25.94 -8.87 -19.93
CA THR A 582 26.98 -9.60 -20.68
C THR A 582 28.39 -9.29 -20.19
N ASP A 583 28.72 -8.02 -20.08
CA ASP A 583 30.08 -7.55 -19.79
C ASP A 583 30.18 -7.08 -18.33
N GLY A 584 29.16 -6.35 -17.88
CA GLY A 584 29.16 -5.62 -16.62
C GLY A 584 29.95 -4.31 -16.70
N VAL A 585 29.71 -3.39 -15.77
CA VAL A 585 30.34 -2.06 -15.74
C VAL A 585 31.14 -1.90 -14.46
N VAL A 586 32.34 -1.34 -14.55
CA VAL A 586 33.20 -1.06 -13.38
C VAL A 586 32.86 0.32 -12.84
N TYR A 587 32.54 0.40 -11.55
CA TYR A 587 32.28 1.66 -10.84
C TYR A 587 33.21 1.79 -9.65
N ILE A 588 33.74 2.99 -9.45
CA ILE A 588 34.46 3.38 -8.23
C ILE A 588 33.40 3.72 -7.18
N THR A 589 33.48 3.08 -6.01
CA THR A 589 32.54 3.25 -4.90
C THR A 589 33.30 3.60 -3.61
N PRO A 590 32.61 4.06 -2.55
CA PRO A 590 33.25 4.29 -1.25
C PRO A 590 33.77 2.99 -0.61
N ASP A 591 33.11 1.86 -0.90
CA ASP A 591 33.43 0.55 -0.32
C ASP A 591 34.51 -0.18 -1.16
N SER A 592 34.66 0.14 -2.45
CA SER A 592 35.64 -0.40 -3.41
C SER A 592 36.33 0.71 -4.26
N PRO A 593 37.33 1.44 -3.70
CA PRO A 593 37.95 2.60 -4.35
C PRO A 593 38.75 2.30 -5.64
N GLU A 594 39.29 1.08 -5.77
CA GLU A 594 39.97 0.58 -6.97
C GLU A 594 39.02 0.28 -8.15
N GLY A 595 37.71 0.27 -7.88
CA GLY A 595 36.64 0.01 -8.86
C GLY A 595 36.16 -1.44 -8.85
N ARG A 596 34.87 -1.64 -8.57
CA ARG A 596 34.23 -2.97 -8.58
C ARG A 596 33.38 -3.14 -9.83
N ARG A 597 33.46 -4.30 -10.49
CA ARG A 597 32.56 -4.64 -11.61
C ARG A 597 31.18 -5.00 -11.06
N ILE A 598 30.16 -4.40 -11.64
CA ILE A 598 28.75 -4.63 -11.34
C ILE A 598 28.09 -5.29 -12.54
N ARG A 599 27.30 -6.35 -12.28
CA ARG A 599 26.52 -7.08 -13.28
C ARG A 599 25.04 -7.04 -12.88
N VAL A 600 24.13 -6.85 -13.84
CA VAL A 600 22.70 -6.63 -13.55
C VAL A 600 21.82 -7.63 -14.29
N VAL A 601 20.77 -8.12 -13.62
CA VAL A 601 19.72 -8.98 -14.18
C VAL A 601 18.32 -8.44 -13.86
N LEU A 602 17.46 -8.37 -14.87
CA LEU A 602 16.05 -8.03 -14.69
C LEU A 602 15.23 -9.26 -14.27
N LEU A 603 14.70 -9.22 -13.04
CA LEU A 603 13.93 -10.31 -12.42
C LEU A 603 12.43 -10.25 -12.71
N ALA A 604 11.84 -9.06 -12.82
CA ALA A 604 10.41 -8.89 -13.05
C ALA A 604 10.02 -7.54 -13.66
N VAL A 605 8.92 -7.55 -14.42
CA VAL A 605 8.07 -6.38 -14.72
C VAL A 605 6.87 -6.42 -13.78
N ILE A 606 6.69 -5.36 -12.99
CA ILE A 606 5.59 -5.18 -12.03
C ILE A 606 4.77 -3.98 -12.48
N CYS A 607 3.55 -4.20 -12.92
CA CYS A 607 2.71 -3.17 -13.56
C CYS A 607 1.22 -3.45 -13.28
N ASP A 608 0.36 -2.47 -13.54
CA ASP A 608 -1.05 -2.77 -13.80
C ASP A 608 -1.16 -3.58 -15.12
N HIS A 609 -2.30 -4.26 -15.35
CA HIS A 609 -2.41 -5.14 -16.51
C HIS A 609 -2.27 -4.40 -17.87
N PRO A 610 -2.89 -3.22 -18.09
CA PRO A 610 -2.63 -2.37 -19.24
C PRO A 610 -1.15 -2.04 -19.48
N ALA A 611 -0.39 -1.61 -18.46
CA ALA A 611 1.02 -1.31 -18.61
C ALA A 611 1.87 -2.57 -18.83
N LEU A 612 1.56 -3.67 -18.13
CA LEU A 612 2.19 -4.98 -18.33
C LEU A 612 2.08 -5.42 -19.80
N CYS A 613 0.91 -5.26 -20.40
CA CYS A 613 0.67 -5.59 -21.80
C CYS A 613 1.43 -4.67 -22.77
N LYS A 614 1.58 -3.37 -22.46
CA LYS A 614 2.36 -2.44 -23.28
C LYS A 614 3.87 -2.71 -23.19
N VAL A 615 4.40 -2.91 -21.99
CA VAL A 615 5.83 -3.19 -21.72
C VAL A 615 6.23 -4.55 -22.30
N SER A 616 5.52 -5.61 -21.92
CA SER A 616 5.89 -6.99 -22.22
C SER A 616 5.30 -7.54 -23.52
N GLY A 617 4.51 -6.76 -24.26
CA GLY A 617 4.03 -7.13 -25.61
C GLY A 617 2.83 -8.09 -25.66
N PHE A 618 2.14 -8.32 -24.54
CA PHE A 618 0.87 -9.07 -24.53
C PHE A 618 -0.30 -8.27 -25.12
N ALA A 619 -1.36 -9.00 -25.49
CA ALA A 619 -2.69 -8.45 -25.67
C ALA A 619 -3.40 -8.20 -24.33
N ASP A 620 -4.31 -7.22 -24.34
CA ASP A 620 -5.13 -6.83 -23.20
C ASP A 620 -6.31 -7.81 -22.98
N HIS A 621 -6.92 -7.75 -21.80
CA HIS A 621 -7.99 -8.63 -21.31
C HIS A 621 -9.22 -8.73 -22.21
N ALA A 622 -9.47 -7.73 -23.05
CA ALA A 622 -10.57 -7.71 -24.00
C ALA A 622 -10.39 -8.68 -25.19
N HIS A 623 -9.17 -9.20 -25.40
CA HIS A 623 -8.82 -10.06 -26.54
C HIS A 623 -9.41 -11.47 -26.43
N ASP A 624 -10.05 -11.98 -27.49
CA ASP A 624 -10.83 -13.22 -27.42
C ASP A 624 -9.97 -14.49 -27.25
N GLU A 625 -8.95 -14.66 -28.11
CA GLU A 625 -8.07 -15.85 -28.10
C GLU A 625 -6.99 -15.86 -26.99
N ALA A 626 -6.73 -14.74 -26.32
CA ALA A 626 -5.47 -14.53 -25.60
C ALA A 626 -5.50 -13.58 -24.37
N PRO A 627 -6.57 -13.49 -23.57
CA PRO A 627 -6.73 -12.46 -22.52
C PRO A 627 -5.86 -12.63 -21.27
N CYS A 628 -5.32 -13.83 -21.02
CA CYS A 628 -4.48 -14.11 -19.85
C CYS A 628 -3.00 -14.18 -20.23
N PRO A 629 -2.08 -13.40 -19.61
CA PRO A 629 -0.66 -13.42 -19.95
C PRO A 629 0.06 -14.71 -19.52
N LYS A 630 -0.49 -15.47 -18.56
CA LYS A 630 0.14 -16.66 -17.96
C LYS A 630 -0.26 -17.98 -18.62
N CYS A 631 -1.51 -18.13 -19.08
CA CYS A 631 -2.01 -19.39 -19.63
C CYS A 631 -2.72 -19.23 -20.98
N LYS A 632 -3.17 -20.36 -21.54
CA LYS A 632 -3.86 -20.47 -22.84
C LYS A 632 -5.39 -20.47 -22.76
N ALA A 633 -5.98 -19.98 -21.66
CA ALA A 633 -7.43 -19.82 -21.54
C ALA A 633 -7.95 -18.73 -22.50
N LYS A 634 -8.97 -19.05 -23.30
CA LYS A 634 -9.70 -18.04 -24.09
C LYS A 634 -10.67 -17.24 -23.22
N LYS A 635 -11.09 -16.07 -23.72
CA LYS A 635 -12.04 -15.16 -23.04
C LYS A 635 -13.38 -15.81 -22.70
N THR A 636 -13.90 -16.65 -23.59
CA THR A 636 -15.12 -17.46 -23.37
C THR A 636 -14.94 -18.60 -22.36
N GLU A 637 -13.70 -19.02 -22.12
CA GLU A 637 -13.37 -20.16 -21.25
C GLU A 637 -12.85 -19.74 -19.88
N MET A 638 -12.38 -18.49 -19.73
CA MET A 638 -11.68 -17.94 -18.57
C MET A 638 -12.46 -18.06 -17.25
N PHE A 639 -13.79 -18.13 -17.33
CA PHE A 639 -14.71 -18.22 -16.18
C PHE A 639 -15.35 -19.61 -15.98
N THR A 640 -14.93 -20.60 -16.77
CA THR A 640 -15.27 -22.01 -16.53
C THR A 640 -14.61 -22.52 -15.25
N ASP A 641 -15.05 -23.68 -14.74
CA ASP A 641 -14.40 -24.38 -13.63
C ASP A 641 -12.91 -24.59 -13.86
N ARG A 642 -12.53 -24.88 -15.10
CA ARG A 642 -11.15 -25.05 -15.54
C ARG A 642 -10.36 -23.73 -15.46
N GLY A 643 -11.01 -22.61 -15.74
CA GLY A 643 -10.43 -21.27 -15.68
C GLY A 643 -10.23 -20.80 -14.23
N LEU A 644 -11.24 -20.98 -13.38
CA LEU A 644 -11.21 -20.57 -11.98
C LEU A 644 -10.38 -21.50 -11.07
N ARG A 645 -9.92 -22.66 -11.58
CA ARG A 645 -9.00 -23.59 -10.88
C ARG A 645 -7.58 -23.66 -11.45
N ASN A 646 -7.18 -22.74 -12.32
CA ASN A 646 -5.89 -22.73 -13.04
C ASN A 646 -5.54 -24.03 -13.80
N GLN A 647 -6.52 -24.65 -14.47
CA GLN A 647 -6.37 -25.93 -15.17
C GLN A 647 -6.15 -25.79 -16.69
N PHE A 648 -5.80 -24.59 -17.16
CA PHE A 648 -5.41 -24.35 -18.56
C PHE A 648 -3.89 -24.49 -18.73
N PRO A 649 -3.39 -24.95 -19.88
CA PRO A 649 -1.96 -25.06 -20.11
C PRO A 649 -1.27 -23.69 -19.96
N PRO A 650 -0.09 -23.61 -19.34
CA PRO A 650 0.68 -22.38 -19.29
C PRO A 650 1.11 -21.93 -20.70
N ARG A 651 1.39 -20.63 -20.85
CA ARG A 651 2.18 -20.14 -21.98
C ARG A 651 3.65 -20.44 -21.69
N THR A 652 4.46 -20.64 -22.74
CA THR A 652 5.91 -20.81 -22.62
C THR A 652 6.64 -19.59 -23.17
N HIS A 653 7.85 -19.35 -22.65
CA HIS A 653 8.75 -18.32 -23.17
C HIS A 653 8.93 -18.43 -24.68
N ASP A 654 9.30 -19.63 -25.16
CA ASP A 654 9.71 -19.86 -26.54
C ASP A 654 8.58 -19.64 -27.54
N GLU A 655 7.37 -20.11 -27.24
CA GLU A 655 6.20 -19.88 -28.09
C GLU A 655 5.83 -18.41 -28.17
N HIS A 656 5.89 -17.69 -27.03
CA HIS A 656 5.56 -16.26 -27.03
C HIS A 656 6.64 -15.44 -27.75
N ARG A 657 7.92 -15.77 -27.53
CA ARG A 657 9.07 -15.15 -28.22
C ARG A 657 9.09 -15.47 -29.71
N HIS A 658 8.66 -16.66 -30.13
CA HIS A 658 8.50 -17.02 -31.54
C HIS A 658 7.45 -16.10 -32.21
N ARG A 659 6.24 -16.02 -31.64
CA ARG A 659 5.16 -15.13 -32.09
C ARG A 659 5.62 -13.65 -32.17
N MET A 660 6.39 -13.16 -31.20
CA MET A 660 6.96 -11.82 -31.26
C MET A 660 7.92 -11.59 -32.43
N ASN A 661 8.73 -12.58 -32.78
CA ASN A 661 9.66 -12.49 -33.91
C ASN A 661 8.95 -12.58 -35.25
N GLU A 662 7.91 -13.42 -35.38
CA GLU A 662 7.00 -13.41 -36.53
C GLU A 662 6.38 -12.02 -36.72
N TRP A 663 5.74 -11.49 -35.68
CA TRP A 663 5.11 -10.16 -35.69
C TRP A 663 6.09 -9.05 -36.11
N ARG A 664 7.34 -9.13 -35.64
CA ARG A 664 8.41 -8.18 -35.98
C ARG A 664 8.87 -8.30 -37.43
N GLY A 665 8.76 -9.49 -38.04
CA GLY A 665 9.13 -9.77 -39.43
C GLY A 665 8.07 -9.39 -40.48
N ILE A 666 6.89 -8.92 -40.08
CA ILE A 666 5.82 -8.52 -40.99
C ILE A 666 5.91 -7.01 -41.27
N ASP A 667 6.28 -6.63 -42.50
CA ASP A 667 6.39 -5.22 -42.89
C ASP A 667 5.05 -4.46 -42.87
N ASN A 668 3.95 -5.14 -43.21
CA ASN A 668 2.63 -4.52 -43.36
C ASN A 668 1.89 -4.40 -42.02
N THR A 669 1.56 -3.16 -41.63
CA THR A 669 0.75 -2.87 -40.42
C THR A 669 -0.61 -3.57 -40.40
N LYS A 670 -1.28 -3.79 -41.54
CA LYS A 670 -2.54 -4.54 -41.57
C LYS A 670 -2.33 -5.98 -41.10
N ASP A 671 -1.26 -6.62 -41.54
CA ASP A 671 -1.01 -8.04 -41.30
C ASP A 671 -0.37 -8.24 -39.92
N ARG A 672 0.42 -7.27 -39.42
CA ARG A 672 0.81 -7.17 -37.99
C ARG A 672 -0.40 -7.03 -37.06
N ASN A 673 -1.41 -6.24 -37.46
CA ASN A 673 -2.65 -6.13 -36.70
C ASN A 673 -3.48 -7.41 -36.73
N GLN A 674 -3.38 -8.22 -37.80
CA GLN A 674 -4.04 -9.51 -37.90
C GLN A 674 -3.33 -10.57 -37.05
N HIS A 675 -2.01 -10.73 -37.19
CA HIS A 675 -1.18 -11.60 -36.33
C HIS A 675 -1.37 -11.28 -34.84
N PHE A 676 -1.45 -9.99 -34.47
CA PHE A 676 -1.77 -9.58 -33.10
C PHE A 676 -3.15 -10.06 -32.63
N LYS A 677 -4.19 -10.03 -33.48
CA LYS A 677 -5.55 -10.55 -33.17
C LYS A 677 -5.61 -12.08 -33.09
N ASP A 678 -4.79 -12.77 -33.86
CA ASP A 678 -4.80 -14.23 -33.93
C ASP A 678 -3.95 -14.87 -32.81
N HIS A 679 -2.99 -14.13 -32.25
CA HIS A 679 -1.98 -14.66 -31.33
C HIS A 679 -1.78 -13.91 -30.03
N GLY A 680 -2.36 -12.71 -29.88
CA GLY A 680 -2.27 -11.89 -28.67
C GLY A 680 -0.85 -11.51 -28.25
N SER A 681 0.04 -11.28 -29.22
CA SER A 681 1.46 -11.00 -29.03
C SER A 681 1.96 -10.00 -30.07
N ARG A 682 2.79 -9.04 -29.63
CA ARG A 682 3.49 -8.04 -30.44
C ARG A 682 4.91 -7.88 -29.91
N TRP A 683 5.79 -7.30 -30.72
CA TRP A 683 7.19 -7.09 -30.31
C TRP A 683 7.33 -6.31 -28.99
N SER A 684 8.14 -6.85 -28.09
CA SER A 684 8.70 -6.14 -26.93
C SER A 684 10.22 -6.21 -27.00
N GLU A 685 10.91 -5.12 -26.70
CA GLU A 685 12.37 -5.12 -26.64
C GLU A 685 12.91 -6.09 -25.56
N LEU A 686 12.13 -6.41 -24.53
CA LEU A 686 12.49 -7.40 -23.50
C LEU A 686 12.76 -8.80 -24.10
N ALA A 687 12.20 -9.12 -25.28
CA ALA A 687 12.47 -10.37 -26.01
C ALA A 687 13.92 -10.50 -26.51
N ARG A 688 14.74 -9.45 -26.37
CA ARG A 688 16.18 -9.45 -26.66
C ARG A 688 17.03 -9.92 -25.49
N LEU A 689 16.55 -9.77 -24.25
CA LEU A 689 17.28 -10.19 -23.05
C LEU A 689 17.35 -11.73 -23.03
N PRO A 690 18.54 -12.36 -23.01
CA PRO A 690 18.65 -13.81 -23.15
C PRO A 690 18.15 -14.58 -21.93
N TYR A 691 18.13 -13.94 -20.76
CA TYR A 691 17.74 -14.50 -19.47
C TYR A 691 16.27 -14.21 -19.08
N PHE A 692 15.53 -13.41 -19.86
CA PHE A 692 14.25 -12.87 -19.43
C PHE A 692 13.07 -13.69 -19.98
N ASP A 693 12.44 -14.49 -19.12
CA ASP A 693 11.21 -15.17 -19.47
C ASP A 693 10.02 -14.19 -19.51
N LEU A 694 9.68 -13.76 -20.74
CA LEU A 694 8.53 -12.92 -21.06
C LEU A 694 7.21 -13.32 -20.39
N VAL A 695 6.95 -14.61 -20.17
CA VAL A 695 5.71 -15.11 -19.53
C VAL A 695 5.86 -15.14 -18.02
N ARG A 696 6.93 -15.75 -17.51
CA ARG A 696 7.16 -15.92 -16.07
C ARG A 696 7.40 -14.57 -15.39
N HIS A 697 8.28 -13.75 -15.96
CA HIS A 697 8.76 -12.51 -15.36
C HIS A 697 7.86 -11.28 -15.62
N SER A 698 6.78 -11.42 -16.39
CA SER A 698 5.73 -10.40 -16.47
C SER A 698 4.67 -10.68 -15.41
N VAL A 699 4.71 -9.94 -14.30
CA VAL A 699 4.00 -10.30 -13.05
C VAL A 699 2.61 -9.66 -12.99
N ILE A 700 1.60 -10.47 -12.63
CA ILE A 700 0.26 -10.01 -12.26
C ILE A 700 0.35 -9.38 -10.87
N ASP A 701 0.24 -8.05 -10.77
CA ASP A 701 0.30 -7.31 -9.52
C ASP A 701 -0.85 -7.67 -8.54
N PRO A 702 -0.56 -8.13 -7.31
CA PRO A 702 -1.56 -8.42 -6.29
C PRO A 702 -2.40 -7.21 -5.86
N MET A 703 -1.88 -5.97 -5.93
CA MET A 703 -2.61 -4.77 -5.49
C MET A 703 -3.80 -4.47 -6.41
N HIS A 704 -3.55 -4.31 -7.71
CA HIS A 704 -4.61 -4.11 -8.70
C HIS A 704 -5.47 -5.37 -8.87
N ASN A 705 -4.89 -6.56 -8.76
CA ASN A 705 -5.61 -7.80 -9.02
C ASN A 705 -6.55 -8.23 -7.86
N LEU A 706 -6.01 -8.37 -6.65
CA LEU A 706 -6.76 -8.90 -5.50
C LEU A 706 -7.55 -7.81 -4.78
N LEU A 707 -6.90 -6.66 -4.50
CA LEU A 707 -7.44 -5.65 -3.59
C LEU A 707 -8.39 -4.71 -4.34
N LEU A 708 -7.92 -4.09 -5.42
CA LEU A 708 -8.72 -3.19 -6.26
C LEU A 708 -9.57 -3.93 -7.30
N GLY A 709 -9.29 -5.22 -7.54
CA GLY A 709 -10.10 -6.12 -8.35
C GLY A 709 -11.12 -6.87 -7.51
N ILE A 710 -10.72 -8.00 -6.93
CA ILE A 710 -11.65 -8.97 -6.29
C ILE A 710 -12.32 -8.40 -5.02
N ALA A 711 -11.55 -7.96 -4.02
CA ALA A 711 -12.11 -7.48 -2.75
C ALA A 711 -12.98 -6.22 -2.93
N ARG A 712 -12.56 -5.33 -3.83
CA ARG A 712 -13.38 -4.18 -4.28
C ARG A 712 -14.64 -4.61 -5.02
N ASP A 713 -14.63 -5.68 -5.83
CA ASP A 713 -15.86 -6.14 -6.50
C ASP A 713 -16.87 -6.66 -5.48
N GLN A 714 -16.46 -7.57 -4.60
CA GLN A 714 -17.32 -8.12 -3.55
C GLN A 714 -17.93 -7.03 -2.68
N TRP A 715 -17.11 -6.12 -2.14
CA TRP A 715 -17.61 -5.04 -1.29
C TRP A 715 -18.44 -4.00 -2.08
N TYR A 716 -17.85 -3.36 -3.10
CA TYR A 716 -18.47 -2.18 -3.71
C TYR A 716 -19.44 -2.51 -4.85
N TYR A 717 -19.08 -3.43 -5.74
CA TYR A 717 -19.88 -3.73 -6.94
C TYR A 717 -20.97 -4.77 -6.71
N ARG A 718 -20.76 -5.77 -5.85
CA ARG A 718 -21.83 -6.62 -5.31
C ARG A 718 -22.53 -5.88 -4.17
N TRP A 719 -21.96 -5.89 -2.96
CA TRP A 719 -22.75 -5.61 -1.77
C TRP A 719 -23.36 -4.21 -1.67
N ILE A 720 -22.57 -3.16 -1.96
CA ILE A 720 -23.05 -1.77 -1.89
C ILE A 720 -23.91 -1.44 -3.12
N LYS A 721 -23.39 -1.60 -4.35
CA LYS A 721 -24.12 -1.18 -5.57
C LYS A 721 -25.42 -1.95 -5.82
N THR A 722 -25.54 -3.23 -5.46
CA THR A 722 -26.81 -3.98 -5.58
C THR A 722 -27.66 -3.95 -4.30
N SER A 723 -27.27 -3.16 -3.29
CA SER A 723 -28.01 -3.02 -2.02
C SER A 723 -28.23 -4.33 -1.23
N VAL A 724 -27.26 -5.25 -1.27
CA VAL A 724 -27.20 -6.40 -0.35
C VAL A 724 -27.05 -5.87 1.08
N ILE A 725 -26.05 -4.99 1.28
CA ILE A 725 -25.75 -4.30 2.53
C ILE A 725 -26.30 -2.88 2.40
N ARG A 726 -27.40 -2.57 3.10
CA ARG A 726 -28.17 -1.33 2.92
C ARG A 726 -27.75 -0.27 3.94
N ALA A 727 -27.88 1.00 3.56
CA ALA A 727 -27.73 2.13 4.49
C ALA A 727 -28.87 2.16 5.52
N SER A 728 -28.57 2.56 6.76
CA SER A 728 -29.58 2.82 7.79
C SER A 728 -30.48 3.99 7.39
N THR A 729 -31.78 3.87 7.69
CA THR A 729 -32.73 4.97 7.48
C THR A 729 -32.89 5.77 8.79
N LYS A 730 -33.64 6.89 8.73
CA LYS A 730 -33.99 7.66 9.94
C LYS A 730 -34.81 6.88 10.98
N THR A 731 -35.39 5.74 10.60
CA THR A 731 -36.33 4.94 11.42
C THR A 731 -35.87 3.50 11.66
N LEU A 732 -34.91 2.98 10.89
CA LEU A 732 -34.45 1.59 10.97
C LEU A 732 -32.93 1.52 10.81
N ASN A 733 -32.24 0.96 11.81
CA ASN A 733 -30.84 0.63 11.71
C ASN A 733 -30.67 -0.64 10.83
N ARG A 734 -29.83 -0.55 9.80
CA ARG A 734 -29.63 -1.60 8.78
C ARG A 734 -28.18 -2.10 8.76
N GLU A 735 -27.84 -2.92 7.77
CA GLU A 735 -26.56 -3.62 7.66
C GLU A 735 -25.35 -2.68 7.82
N LEU A 736 -25.29 -1.56 7.08
CA LEU A 736 -24.20 -0.58 7.24
C LEU A 736 -24.12 0.03 8.65
N GLY A 737 -25.26 0.24 9.32
CA GLY A 737 -25.29 0.83 10.65
C GLY A 737 -24.67 -0.05 11.73
N ILE A 738 -24.71 -1.39 11.57
CA ILE A 738 -23.95 -2.31 12.42
C ILE A 738 -22.45 -2.20 12.11
N ILE A 739 -22.08 -2.18 10.82
CA ILE A 739 -20.67 -2.06 10.40
C ILE A 739 -20.05 -0.74 10.88
N HIS A 740 -20.75 0.39 10.78
CA HIS A 740 -20.26 1.71 11.22
C HIS A 740 -20.09 1.78 12.74
N LYS A 741 -21.00 1.17 13.52
CA LYS A 741 -20.85 1.03 14.98
C LYS A 741 -19.61 0.19 15.34
N PHE A 742 -19.47 -0.98 14.72
CA PHE A 742 -18.32 -1.85 14.93
C PHE A 742 -17.01 -1.11 14.62
N LEU A 743 -16.90 -0.46 13.44
CA LEU A 743 -15.73 0.32 13.04
C LEU A 743 -15.43 1.50 13.99
N ALA A 744 -16.45 2.12 14.59
CA ALA A 744 -16.23 3.16 15.61
C ALA A 744 -15.61 2.63 16.91
N THR A 745 -15.71 1.32 17.18
CA THR A 745 -15.06 0.62 18.32
C THR A 745 -13.81 -0.16 17.92
N PHE A 746 -13.50 -0.27 16.62
CA PHE A 746 -12.45 -1.17 16.12
C PHE A 746 -11.05 -0.58 16.36
N GLU A 747 -10.33 -1.19 17.31
CA GLU A 747 -8.98 -0.85 17.71
C GLU A 747 -7.95 -1.59 16.84
N THR A 748 -7.23 -0.84 15.99
CA THR A 748 -6.05 -1.29 15.24
C THR A 748 -4.77 -0.57 15.71
N PRO A 749 -3.60 -1.23 15.70
CA PRO A 749 -2.33 -0.58 16.00
C PRO A 749 -2.03 0.60 15.07
N VAL A 750 -1.34 1.63 15.58
CA VAL A 750 -1.06 2.86 14.81
C VAL A 750 -0.39 2.57 13.46
N TRP A 751 0.51 1.59 13.42
CA TRP A 751 1.22 1.22 12.19
C TRP A 751 0.34 0.63 11.08
N MET A 752 -0.89 0.21 11.38
CA MET A 752 -1.80 -0.46 10.45
C MET A 752 -2.70 0.50 9.64
N GLY A 753 -2.76 1.78 10.04
CA GLY A 753 -3.76 2.72 9.49
C GLY A 753 -5.15 2.52 10.11
N LYS A 754 -6.15 3.23 9.56
CA LYS A 754 -7.53 3.21 10.04
C LYS A 754 -8.53 3.17 8.89
N LEU A 755 -9.62 2.43 9.09
CA LEU A 755 -10.73 2.36 8.14
C LEU A 755 -11.68 3.56 8.31
N PRO A 756 -12.30 4.09 7.23
CA PRO A 756 -13.31 5.14 7.33
C PRO A 756 -14.59 4.64 8.02
N ASN A 757 -15.00 5.28 9.12
CA ASN A 757 -16.16 4.86 9.92
C ASN A 757 -17.49 4.80 9.13
N ARG A 758 -17.60 5.48 7.98
CA ARG A 758 -18.79 5.52 7.11
C ARG A 758 -18.61 4.78 5.78
N VAL A 759 -17.79 3.74 5.77
CA VAL A 759 -17.56 2.92 4.58
C VAL A 759 -18.89 2.46 3.94
N GLY A 760 -18.97 2.49 2.61
CA GLY A 760 -20.19 2.18 1.85
C GLY A 760 -21.11 3.37 1.59
N GLU A 761 -21.01 4.47 2.34
CA GLU A 761 -21.68 5.74 2.01
C GLU A 761 -20.82 6.62 1.09
N THR A 762 -21.45 7.51 0.32
CA THR A 762 -20.76 8.58 -0.43
C THR A 762 -19.90 9.47 0.49
N ALA A 763 -20.31 9.63 1.76
CA ALA A 763 -19.56 10.36 2.78
C ALA A 763 -18.32 9.61 3.32
N GLY A 764 -18.22 8.30 3.10
CA GLY A 764 -17.04 7.50 3.46
C GLY A 764 -15.93 7.51 2.41
N GLY A 765 -16.21 8.00 1.20
CA GLY A 765 -15.26 7.98 0.07
C GLY A 765 -15.08 6.59 -0.55
N SER A 766 -14.10 6.48 -1.45
CA SER A 766 -13.63 5.19 -1.98
C SER A 766 -12.41 4.73 -1.19
N LEU A 767 -12.42 3.47 -0.72
CA LEU A 767 -11.26 2.88 -0.06
C LEU A 767 -10.06 2.74 -1.00
N THR A 768 -8.87 2.93 -0.46
CA THR A 768 -7.59 2.58 -1.07
C THR A 768 -7.34 1.06 -1.00
N ALA A 769 -6.32 0.58 -1.73
CA ALA A 769 -5.94 -0.83 -1.71
C ALA A 769 -5.51 -1.32 -0.31
N ASP A 770 -4.84 -0.46 0.49
CA ASP A 770 -4.41 -0.81 1.84
C ASP A 770 -5.61 -0.97 2.78
N GLU A 771 -6.61 -0.08 2.67
CA GLU A 771 -7.87 -0.20 3.41
C GLU A 771 -8.69 -1.43 2.98
N TYR A 772 -8.72 -1.79 1.70
CA TYR A 772 -9.33 -3.05 1.25
C TYR A 772 -8.64 -4.28 1.83
N LYS A 773 -7.29 -4.32 1.84
CA LYS A 773 -6.52 -5.39 2.49
C LYS A 773 -6.85 -5.46 3.98
N LEU A 774 -6.74 -4.33 4.68
CA LEU A 774 -7.00 -4.22 6.12
C LEU A 774 -8.40 -4.71 6.46
N ALA A 775 -9.44 -4.18 5.80
CA ALA A 775 -10.82 -4.53 6.10
C ALA A 775 -11.08 -6.02 5.80
N THR A 776 -10.68 -6.52 4.63
CA THR A 776 -10.92 -7.93 4.23
C THR A 776 -10.22 -8.93 5.14
N THR A 777 -9.00 -8.63 5.60
CA THR A 777 -8.20 -9.55 6.44
C THR A 777 -8.36 -9.36 7.95
N THR A 778 -9.20 -8.39 8.38
CA THR A 778 -9.50 -8.13 9.79
C THR A 778 -10.98 -7.79 10.04
N ALA A 779 -11.39 -6.53 9.85
CA ALA A 779 -12.69 -6.01 10.29
C ALA A 779 -13.89 -6.70 9.64
N TRP A 780 -13.84 -6.95 8.32
CA TRP A 780 -14.91 -7.62 7.58
C TRP A 780 -14.94 -9.13 7.83
N ALA A 781 -13.79 -9.76 8.04
CA ALA A 781 -13.73 -11.17 8.45
C ALA A 781 -14.46 -11.41 9.79
N ILE A 782 -14.56 -10.38 10.63
CA ILE A 782 -15.35 -10.38 11.87
C ILE A 782 -16.80 -9.94 11.64
N ILE A 783 -17.05 -8.76 11.05
CA ILE A 783 -18.39 -8.15 11.09
C ILE A 783 -19.34 -8.66 9.99
N ILE A 784 -18.84 -9.22 8.88
CA ILE A 784 -19.71 -9.71 7.79
C ILE A 784 -20.54 -10.94 8.23
N PRO A 785 -19.99 -11.98 8.88
CA PRO A 785 -20.80 -13.07 9.42
C PRO A 785 -21.89 -12.61 10.39
N VAL A 786 -21.58 -11.68 11.31
CA VAL A 786 -22.53 -11.11 12.27
C VAL A 786 -23.66 -10.34 11.58
N VAL A 787 -23.35 -9.59 10.52
CA VAL A 787 -24.36 -8.89 9.70
C VAL A 787 -25.20 -9.87 8.88
N TRP A 788 -24.61 -10.98 8.42
CA TRP A 788 -25.36 -12.01 7.68
C TRP A 788 -26.37 -12.72 8.58
N ASP A 789 -25.95 -13.23 9.74
CA ASP A 789 -26.85 -13.94 10.68
C ASP A 789 -28.05 -13.06 11.09
N ALA A 790 -27.79 -11.78 11.36
CA ALA A 790 -28.81 -10.82 11.77
C ALA A 790 -29.85 -10.47 10.68
N PHE A 791 -29.52 -10.60 9.40
CA PHE A 791 -30.36 -10.09 8.29
C PHE A 791 -30.70 -11.13 7.20
N VAL A 792 -30.08 -12.30 7.15
CA VAL A 792 -30.39 -13.34 6.14
C VAL A 792 -31.84 -13.83 6.28
N ASP A 793 -32.30 -14.07 7.50
CA ASP A 793 -33.69 -14.48 7.79
C ASP A 793 -34.70 -13.40 7.38
N GLU A 794 -34.34 -12.11 7.44
CA GLU A 794 -35.15 -11.00 6.89
C GLU A 794 -35.15 -11.04 5.36
N ALA A 795 -33.97 -11.13 4.74
CA ALA A 795 -33.81 -11.14 3.29
C ALA A 795 -34.55 -12.29 2.60
N THR A 796 -34.59 -13.48 3.23
CA THR A 796 -35.35 -14.63 2.73
C THR A 796 -36.86 -14.35 2.74
N ARG A 797 -37.41 -13.81 3.84
CA ARG A 797 -38.84 -13.46 3.93
C ARG A 797 -39.22 -12.32 2.98
N ASP A 798 -38.36 -11.31 2.83
CA ASP A 798 -38.52 -10.23 1.84
C ASP A 798 -38.63 -10.83 0.42
N GLN A 799 -37.77 -11.79 0.09
CA GLN A 799 -37.77 -12.46 -1.21
C GLN A 799 -39.00 -13.35 -1.42
N GLU A 800 -39.39 -14.16 -0.43
CA GLU A 800 -40.59 -15.00 -0.50
C GLU A 800 -41.86 -14.16 -0.73
N ALA A 801 -42.00 -13.04 0.00
CA ALA A 801 -43.10 -12.10 -0.19
C ALA A 801 -43.08 -11.45 -1.58
N ALA A 802 -41.90 -11.07 -2.08
CA ALA A 802 -41.75 -10.52 -3.42
C ALA A 802 -42.08 -11.54 -4.52
N LEU A 803 -41.63 -12.79 -4.37
CA LEU A 803 -41.94 -13.90 -5.30
C LEU A 803 -43.44 -14.23 -5.31
N ALA A 804 -44.12 -14.17 -4.16
CA ALA A 804 -45.57 -14.34 -4.08
C ALA A 804 -46.34 -13.19 -4.74
N ALA A 805 -45.82 -11.96 -4.68
CA ALA A 805 -46.43 -10.79 -5.32
C ALA A 805 -46.15 -10.69 -6.83
N PHE A 806 -45.02 -11.24 -7.31
CA PHE A 806 -44.53 -11.07 -8.67
C PHE A 806 -45.54 -11.47 -9.78
N PRO A 807 -46.27 -12.60 -9.72
CA PRO A 807 -47.25 -12.95 -10.76
C PRO A 807 -48.39 -11.92 -10.88
N ALA A 808 -48.81 -11.32 -9.77
CA ALA A 808 -49.84 -10.27 -9.78
C ALA A 808 -49.32 -8.97 -10.39
N GLN A 809 -48.09 -8.57 -10.03
CA GLN A 809 -47.42 -7.41 -10.60
C GLN A 809 -47.17 -7.57 -12.11
N HIS A 810 -46.77 -8.77 -12.54
CA HIS A 810 -46.56 -9.09 -13.96
C HIS A 810 -47.88 -9.05 -14.75
N MET A 811 -48.98 -9.60 -14.22
CA MET A 811 -50.30 -9.49 -14.86
C MET A 811 -50.80 -8.03 -14.92
N GLU A 812 -50.55 -7.22 -13.89
CA GLU A 812 -50.90 -5.79 -13.89
C GLU A 812 -50.05 -5.02 -14.92
N TRP A 813 -48.76 -5.33 -15.04
CA TRP A 813 -47.88 -4.78 -16.08
C TRP A 813 -48.33 -5.19 -17.48
N GLN A 814 -48.60 -6.47 -17.74
CA GLN A 814 -49.10 -6.94 -19.03
C GLN A 814 -50.37 -6.19 -19.46
N ALA A 815 -51.34 -6.01 -18.56
CA ALA A 815 -52.54 -5.24 -18.85
C ALA A 815 -52.25 -3.75 -19.13
N LYS A 816 -51.29 -3.13 -18.44
CA LYS A 816 -50.84 -1.74 -18.71
C LYS A 816 -50.13 -1.63 -20.05
N TRP A 817 -49.29 -2.61 -20.40
CA TRP A 817 -48.49 -2.66 -21.62
C TRP A 817 -49.36 -2.93 -22.86
N GLU A 818 -50.29 -3.89 -22.80
CA GLU A 818 -51.31 -4.11 -23.83
C GLU A 818 -52.17 -2.85 -24.04
N ALA A 819 -52.61 -2.20 -22.96
CA ALA A 819 -53.34 -0.94 -23.04
C ALA A 819 -52.51 0.21 -23.62
N TRP A 820 -51.19 0.23 -23.39
CA TRP A 820 -50.26 1.19 -23.98
C TRP A 820 -50.07 0.94 -25.48
N GLN A 821 -49.83 -0.31 -25.90
CA GLN A 821 -49.81 -0.68 -27.33
C GLN A 821 -51.13 -0.35 -28.05
N GLY A 822 -52.27 -0.53 -27.38
CA GLY A 822 -53.59 -0.09 -27.87
C GLY A 822 -53.66 1.42 -28.12
N ARG A 823 -53.08 2.25 -27.24
CA ARG A 823 -53.00 3.71 -27.44
C ARG A 823 -52.01 4.08 -28.55
N GLN A 824 -50.86 3.43 -28.63
CA GLN A 824 -49.88 3.65 -29.70
C GLN A 824 -50.47 3.32 -31.08
N SER A 825 -51.13 2.16 -31.23
CA SER A 825 -51.79 1.79 -32.50
C SER A 825 -52.89 2.75 -32.91
N THR A 826 -53.76 3.19 -31.99
CA THR A 826 -54.84 4.14 -32.29
C THR A 826 -54.36 5.57 -32.58
N SER A 827 -53.19 5.98 -32.06
CA SER A 827 -52.58 7.28 -32.39
C SER A 827 -52.33 7.44 -33.90
N SER A 828 -51.94 6.35 -34.57
CA SER A 828 -51.59 6.34 -36.01
C SER A 828 -52.78 6.63 -36.94
N ALA A 829 -54.01 6.39 -36.47
CA ALA A 829 -55.22 6.51 -37.29
C ALA A 829 -55.83 7.93 -37.33
N SER A 830 -55.50 8.80 -36.36
CA SER A 830 -56.20 10.09 -36.15
C SER A 830 -55.51 11.29 -36.82
N THR A 831 -55.16 11.18 -38.10
CA THR A 831 -54.56 12.29 -38.85
C THR A 831 -55.63 13.32 -39.28
N ARG A 832 -56.02 14.24 -38.38
CA ARG A 832 -56.61 15.54 -38.78
C ARG A 832 -56.56 16.65 -37.70
N THR A 833 -55.84 17.72 -38.03
CA THR A 833 -55.98 19.09 -37.49
C THR A 833 -56.02 19.29 -35.97
N ARG A 834 -54.85 19.58 -35.37
CA ARG A 834 -54.75 20.32 -34.10
C ARG A 834 -53.79 21.51 -34.23
N LYS A 835 -54.00 22.56 -33.44
CA LYS A 835 -53.24 23.83 -33.53
C LYS A 835 -51.85 23.71 -32.89
N LYS A 836 -50.89 24.42 -33.48
CA LYS A 836 -49.50 24.58 -33.01
C LYS A 836 -49.48 25.39 -31.71
N GLY A 837 -49.10 24.79 -30.57
CA GLY A 837 -49.04 25.54 -29.30
C GLY A 837 -49.03 24.75 -27.99
N GLN A 838 -48.72 23.45 -27.99
CA GLN A 838 -48.47 22.69 -26.75
C GLN A 838 -47.54 21.52 -27.10
N GLU A 839 -46.52 21.28 -26.28
CA GLU A 839 -45.70 20.06 -26.34
C GLU A 839 -46.51 18.94 -25.68
N SER A 840 -46.68 17.82 -26.38
CA SER A 840 -47.22 16.60 -25.79
C SER A 840 -46.12 15.89 -25.04
N SER A 841 -46.39 15.51 -23.78
CA SER A 841 -45.65 14.39 -23.18
C SER A 841 -45.93 13.14 -23.98
N ASP A 842 -44.89 12.50 -24.50
CA ASP A 842 -45.02 11.14 -25.02
C ASP A 842 -45.44 10.20 -23.88
N ASP A 843 -46.33 9.24 -24.17
CA ASP A 843 -46.81 8.25 -23.21
C ASP A 843 -45.72 7.16 -23.06
N PRO A 844 -44.98 7.11 -21.94
CA PRO A 844 -43.81 6.22 -21.81
C PRO A 844 -44.24 4.75 -21.76
N GLU A 845 -43.37 3.86 -22.25
CA GLU A 845 -43.61 2.42 -22.15
C GLU A 845 -43.60 1.99 -20.67
N PRO A 846 -44.56 1.16 -20.21
CA PRO A 846 -44.58 0.70 -18.82
C PRO A 846 -43.37 -0.18 -18.48
N ASP A 847 -42.63 0.17 -17.43
CA ASP A 847 -41.49 -0.63 -16.94
C ASP A 847 -41.90 -2.06 -16.56
N GLU A 848 -41.21 -3.06 -17.10
CA GLU A 848 -41.42 -4.47 -16.77
C GLU A 848 -41.00 -4.74 -15.31
N PRO A 849 -41.83 -5.41 -14.47
CA PRO A 849 -41.45 -5.75 -13.12
C PRO A 849 -40.27 -6.72 -13.15
N THR A 850 -39.20 -6.37 -12.45
CA THR A 850 -38.01 -7.23 -12.37
C THR A 850 -38.29 -8.47 -11.51
N GLN A 851 -37.91 -9.65 -12.01
CA GLN A 851 -38.03 -10.89 -11.25
C GLN A 851 -37.28 -10.78 -9.90
N PRO A 852 -37.92 -11.08 -8.76
CA PRO A 852 -37.28 -10.99 -7.44
C PRO A 852 -36.03 -11.88 -7.33
N LYS A 853 -34.89 -11.25 -7.11
CA LYS A 853 -33.60 -11.92 -6.88
C LYS A 853 -33.33 -12.10 -5.39
N VAL A 854 -32.51 -13.09 -5.05
CA VAL A 854 -31.95 -13.24 -3.70
C VAL A 854 -31.17 -11.96 -3.36
N ARG A 855 -31.58 -11.22 -2.32
CA ARG A 855 -30.87 -10.01 -1.89
C ARG A 855 -29.55 -10.34 -1.20
N MET A 856 -29.53 -11.39 -0.38
CA MET A 856 -28.43 -11.77 0.50
C MET A 856 -28.38 -13.30 0.52
N HIS A 857 -27.37 -13.90 -0.12
CA HIS A 857 -27.33 -15.36 -0.29
C HIS A 857 -26.73 -16.02 0.96
N PRO A 858 -27.32 -17.09 1.54
CA PRO A 858 -26.87 -17.64 2.82
C PRO A 858 -25.37 -17.96 2.89
N ASP A 859 -24.84 -18.68 1.90
CA ASP A 859 -23.43 -19.10 1.87
C ASP A 859 -22.42 -17.96 1.59
N GLU A 860 -22.88 -16.74 1.29
CA GLU A 860 -22.01 -15.67 0.77
C GLU A 860 -21.06 -15.09 1.84
N SER A 861 -21.47 -15.05 3.11
CA SER A 861 -20.60 -14.69 4.22
C SER A 861 -19.50 -15.73 4.45
N LEU A 862 -19.86 -17.02 4.46
CA LEU A 862 -18.92 -18.14 4.52
C LEU A 862 -17.97 -18.13 3.32
N ASN A 863 -18.48 -17.77 2.14
CA ASN A 863 -17.65 -17.62 0.95
C ASN A 863 -16.65 -16.46 1.06
N PHE A 864 -17.09 -15.34 1.64
CA PHE A 864 -16.20 -14.23 1.94
C PHE A 864 -15.12 -14.59 2.98
N LEU A 865 -15.40 -15.47 3.95
CA LEU A 865 -14.36 -15.98 4.86
C LEU A 865 -13.29 -16.79 4.11
N ARG A 866 -13.64 -17.54 3.05
CA ARG A 866 -12.64 -18.19 2.16
C ARG A 866 -11.73 -17.16 1.50
N LEU A 867 -12.29 -16.07 0.98
CA LEU A 867 -11.50 -14.94 0.43
C LEU A 867 -10.60 -14.33 1.51
N ALA A 868 -11.16 -14.00 2.68
CA ALA A 868 -10.43 -13.39 3.79
C ALA A 868 -9.24 -14.25 4.26
N ALA A 869 -9.46 -15.56 4.44
CA ALA A 869 -8.43 -16.51 4.86
C ALA A 869 -7.35 -16.68 3.78
N SER A 870 -7.72 -16.83 2.50
CA SER A 870 -6.74 -16.89 1.40
C SER A 870 -5.88 -15.62 1.33
N LEU A 871 -6.47 -14.43 1.49
CA LEU A 871 -5.74 -13.16 1.51
C LEU A 871 -4.91 -12.97 2.79
N LYS A 872 -5.30 -13.54 3.93
CA LYS A 872 -4.49 -13.55 5.16
C LYS A 872 -3.16 -14.28 4.93
N ILE A 873 -3.19 -15.41 4.20
CA ILE A 873 -1.98 -16.18 3.84
C ILE A 873 -1.20 -15.43 2.74
N PHE A 874 -1.84 -15.11 1.60
CA PHE A 874 -1.16 -14.50 0.45
C PHE A 874 -0.56 -13.11 0.74
N CYS A 875 -1.23 -12.30 1.56
CA CYS A 875 -0.76 -10.97 1.97
C CYS A 875 -0.02 -10.95 3.31
N GLY A 876 0.42 -12.11 3.82
CA GLY A 876 1.36 -12.23 4.92
C GLY A 876 2.74 -11.66 4.55
N SER A 877 3.47 -11.10 5.53
CA SER A 877 4.82 -10.56 5.27
C SER A 877 5.81 -11.63 4.84
N SER A 878 5.51 -12.88 5.21
CA SER A 878 6.26 -14.10 4.97
C SER A 878 5.26 -15.24 4.83
N VAL A 879 5.50 -16.18 3.92
CA VAL A 879 4.52 -17.20 3.51
C VAL A 879 5.07 -18.59 3.80
N GLU A 880 4.33 -19.39 4.56
CA GLU A 880 4.66 -20.79 4.81
C GLU A 880 4.23 -21.67 3.63
N LEU A 881 5.12 -22.53 3.16
CA LEU A 881 4.92 -23.37 1.97
C LEU A 881 3.81 -24.42 2.18
N SER A 882 3.59 -24.86 3.42
CA SER A 882 2.51 -25.77 3.82
C SER A 882 1.10 -25.18 3.61
N LEU A 883 0.95 -23.86 3.78
CA LEU A 883 -0.32 -23.14 3.75
C LEU A 883 -0.67 -22.66 2.33
N LEU A 884 0.29 -22.61 1.40
CA LEU A 884 0.05 -22.11 0.05
C LEU A 884 -0.96 -22.96 -0.76
N PRO A 885 -0.99 -24.31 -0.68
CA PRO A 885 -2.05 -25.12 -1.26
C PRO A 885 -3.43 -24.85 -0.65
N ARG A 886 -3.50 -24.64 0.67
CA ARG A 886 -4.73 -24.29 1.41
C ARG A 886 -5.26 -22.92 0.98
N ALA A 887 -4.41 -21.90 0.90
CA ALA A 887 -4.74 -20.58 0.35
C ALA A 887 -5.26 -20.68 -1.09
N THR A 888 -4.66 -21.56 -1.90
CA THR A 888 -5.07 -21.82 -3.28
C THR A 888 -6.47 -22.44 -3.35
N SER A 889 -6.76 -23.49 -2.55
CA SER A 889 -8.12 -24.07 -2.50
C SER A 889 -9.15 -23.03 -2.06
N LEU A 890 -8.90 -22.35 -0.93
CA LEU A 890 -9.80 -21.31 -0.40
C LEU A 890 -10.14 -20.25 -1.46
N LEU A 891 -9.16 -19.77 -2.21
CA LEU A 891 -9.40 -18.85 -3.32
C LEU A 891 -10.21 -19.50 -4.45
N GLN A 892 -9.85 -20.69 -4.90
CA GLN A 892 -10.57 -21.38 -5.98
C GLN A 892 -12.03 -21.68 -5.61
N ASP A 893 -12.28 -22.13 -4.39
CA ASP A 893 -13.61 -22.42 -3.86
C ASP A 893 -14.43 -21.12 -3.73
N TYR A 894 -13.80 -20.02 -3.29
CA TYR A 894 -14.41 -18.67 -3.33
C TYR A 894 -14.84 -18.28 -4.74
N LEU A 895 -13.97 -18.43 -5.74
CA LEU A 895 -14.22 -18.03 -7.13
C LEU A 895 -15.37 -18.84 -7.75
N ILE A 896 -15.43 -20.16 -7.47
CA ILE A 896 -16.47 -21.06 -7.98
C ILE A 896 -17.84 -20.70 -7.40
N LEU A 897 -17.95 -20.52 -6.07
CA LEU A 897 -19.22 -20.17 -5.43
C LEU A 897 -19.64 -18.72 -5.72
N TYR A 898 -18.70 -17.78 -5.85
CA TYR A 898 -18.99 -16.41 -6.32
C TYR A 898 -19.72 -16.44 -7.68
N ARG A 899 -19.25 -17.28 -8.63
CA ARG A 899 -19.89 -17.45 -9.94
C ARG A 899 -21.27 -18.10 -9.85
N GLN A 900 -21.47 -19.02 -8.90
CA GLN A 900 -22.78 -19.66 -8.67
C GLN A 900 -23.80 -18.66 -8.11
N ILE A 901 -23.38 -17.75 -7.22
CA ILE A 901 -24.26 -16.75 -6.59
C ILE A 901 -24.53 -15.56 -7.52
N HIS A 902 -23.51 -15.03 -8.21
CA HIS A 902 -23.60 -13.76 -8.95
C HIS A 902 -23.63 -13.91 -10.48
N GLY A 903 -23.54 -15.13 -11.02
CA GLY A 903 -23.48 -15.38 -12.46
C GLY A 903 -22.07 -15.25 -13.07
N VAL A 904 -21.98 -15.44 -14.39
CA VAL A 904 -20.73 -15.37 -15.15
C VAL A 904 -20.41 -13.92 -15.53
N GLU A 905 -21.45 -13.13 -15.77
CA GLU A 905 -21.44 -11.70 -16.08
C GLU A 905 -20.91 -10.82 -14.93
N ALA A 906 -20.91 -11.33 -13.70
CA ALA A 906 -20.33 -10.66 -12.54
C ALA A 906 -18.82 -10.90 -12.38
N LEU A 907 -18.23 -11.83 -13.14
CA LEU A 907 -16.79 -12.11 -13.09
C LEU A 907 -16.00 -11.13 -13.96
N LYS A 908 -14.84 -10.73 -13.44
CA LYS A 908 -13.84 -9.90 -14.14
C LYS A 908 -12.58 -10.72 -14.41
N PRO A 909 -11.74 -10.38 -15.40
CA PRO A 909 -10.50 -11.10 -15.71
C PRO A 909 -9.61 -11.35 -14.48
N ASN A 910 -9.60 -10.40 -13.53
CA ASN A 910 -8.95 -10.49 -12.22
C ASN A 910 -9.22 -11.81 -11.47
N PHE A 911 -10.45 -12.32 -11.55
CA PHE A 911 -10.89 -13.55 -10.88
C PHE A 911 -10.12 -14.77 -11.39
N HIS A 912 -9.85 -14.85 -12.70
CA HIS A 912 -8.97 -15.86 -13.26
C HIS A 912 -7.49 -15.55 -13.02
N TRP A 913 -7.06 -14.28 -13.16
CA TRP A 913 -5.65 -13.89 -12.96
C TRP A 913 -5.15 -14.19 -11.54
N ALA A 914 -6.03 -14.10 -10.53
CA ALA A 914 -5.69 -14.45 -9.15
C ALA A 914 -5.31 -15.94 -8.97
N THR A 915 -5.78 -16.84 -9.83
CA THR A 915 -5.45 -18.27 -9.75
C THR A 915 -3.98 -18.60 -10.07
N HIS A 916 -3.24 -17.65 -10.64
CA HIS A 916 -1.80 -17.75 -10.93
C HIS A 916 -0.91 -17.23 -9.78
N LEU A 917 -1.50 -16.69 -8.71
CA LEU A 917 -0.76 -15.98 -7.66
C LEU A 917 0.22 -16.89 -6.91
N SER A 918 -0.16 -18.13 -6.63
CA SER A 918 0.66 -19.08 -5.87
C SER A 918 1.99 -19.38 -6.56
N ASP A 919 2.00 -19.53 -7.88
CA ASP A 919 3.24 -19.70 -8.65
C ASP A 919 4.13 -18.44 -8.62
N GLN A 920 3.53 -17.25 -8.63
CA GLN A 920 4.29 -16.01 -8.47
C GLN A 920 4.87 -15.87 -7.06
N ILE A 921 4.19 -16.37 -6.03
CA ILE A 921 4.71 -16.40 -4.65
C ILE A 921 5.88 -17.39 -4.53
N LEU A 922 5.80 -18.56 -5.16
CA LEU A 922 6.94 -19.49 -5.24
C LEU A 922 8.11 -18.89 -6.03
N ASP A 923 7.84 -18.09 -7.06
CA ASP A 923 8.86 -17.45 -7.90
C ASP A 923 9.54 -16.24 -7.25
N TYR A 924 8.81 -15.43 -6.48
CA TYR A 924 9.25 -14.12 -5.97
C TYR A 924 9.16 -13.95 -4.45
N GLY A 925 8.81 -14.99 -3.69
CA GLY A 925 8.52 -14.89 -2.26
C GLY A 925 7.20 -14.15 -1.98
N PRO A 926 7.02 -13.56 -0.80
CA PRO A 926 5.77 -12.87 -0.44
C PRO A 926 5.43 -11.68 -1.36
N VAL A 927 4.13 -11.40 -1.53
CA VAL A 927 3.60 -10.34 -2.43
C VAL A 927 4.23 -8.95 -2.25
N TYR A 928 4.75 -8.68 -1.05
CA TYR A 928 5.55 -7.51 -0.69
C TYR A 928 6.73 -7.23 -1.63
N ASN A 929 7.22 -8.26 -2.32
CA ASN A 929 8.34 -8.16 -3.24
C ASN A 929 7.94 -7.72 -4.66
N PHE A 930 6.66 -7.87 -5.06
CA PHE A 930 6.22 -7.79 -6.46
C PHE A 930 4.91 -7.02 -6.72
N TRP A 931 4.50 -6.13 -5.80
CA TRP A 931 3.27 -5.34 -5.92
C TRP A 931 3.46 -3.86 -6.33
N ALA A 932 2.40 -3.23 -6.86
CA ALA A 932 2.44 -1.90 -7.48
C ALA A 932 2.20 -0.70 -6.53
N PHE A 933 2.05 -0.91 -5.21
CA PHE A 933 1.97 0.18 -4.21
C PHE A 933 3.12 1.21 -4.33
N LEU A 934 4.25 0.76 -4.87
CA LEU A 934 5.47 1.52 -5.08
C LEU A 934 5.33 2.59 -6.17
N SER A 935 4.89 2.19 -7.37
CA SER A 935 4.71 3.07 -8.51
C SER A 935 3.55 4.04 -8.27
N GLU A 936 2.48 3.60 -7.61
CA GLU A 936 1.37 4.47 -7.22
C GLU A 936 1.84 5.59 -6.25
N ARG A 937 2.77 5.30 -5.32
CA ARG A 937 3.36 6.32 -4.44
C ARG A 937 4.25 7.30 -5.20
N LEU A 938 5.09 6.82 -6.13
CA LEU A 938 5.89 7.69 -7.01
C LEU A 938 4.98 8.62 -7.83
N ASN A 939 3.92 8.08 -8.43
CA ASN A 939 2.96 8.84 -9.21
C ASN A 939 2.17 9.85 -8.36
N LYS A 940 1.84 9.53 -7.09
CA LYS A 940 1.29 10.53 -6.14
C LYS A 940 2.27 11.67 -5.87
N ILE A 941 3.57 11.40 -5.70
CA ILE A 941 4.62 12.43 -5.52
C ILE A 941 4.74 13.31 -6.78
N HIS A 942 4.81 12.69 -7.97
CA HIS A 942 4.94 13.40 -9.25
C HIS A 942 3.69 14.23 -9.58
N SER A 943 2.48 13.71 -9.35
CA SER A 943 1.24 14.46 -9.59
C SER A 943 1.06 15.61 -8.58
N ALA A 944 1.39 15.41 -7.30
CA ALA A 944 1.37 16.48 -6.30
C ALA A 944 2.31 17.65 -6.67
N ALA A 945 3.51 17.34 -7.20
CA ALA A 945 4.41 18.36 -7.73
C ALA A 945 3.78 19.12 -8.93
N ALA A 946 3.01 18.43 -9.77
CA ALA A 946 2.51 18.91 -11.06
C ALA A 946 1.15 19.65 -11.03
N HIS A 947 0.34 19.48 -9.97
CA HIS A 947 -0.99 20.08 -9.82
C HIS A 947 -1.01 21.44 -9.09
N ALA A 948 -0.08 21.69 -8.17
CA ALA A 948 -0.19 22.83 -7.27
C ALA A 948 0.15 24.18 -7.97
N GLU A 949 -0.88 24.98 -8.27
CA GLU A 949 -0.69 26.39 -8.68
C GLU A 949 -0.35 27.31 -7.50
N ASN A 950 -0.73 26.92 -6.27
CA ASN A 950 -0.38 27.60 -5.03
C ASN A 950 0.73 26.85 -4.28
N ASP A 951 1.89 27.49 -4.13
CA ASP A 951 3.08 26.86 -3.57
C ASP A 951 2.92 26.38 -2.12
N ILE A 952 2.11 27.05 -1.29
CA ILE A 952 1.89 26.61 0.11
C ILE A 952 1.19 25.23 0.13
N VAL A 953 0.26 24.99 -0.80
CA VAL A 953 -0.44 23.71 -0.94
C VAL A 953 0.51 22.62 -1.47
N ARG A 954 1.43 22.97 -2.38
CA ARG A 954 2.53 22.06 -2.81
C ARG A 954 3.33 21.60 -1.60
N SER A 955 3.83 22.55 -0.80
CA SER A 955 4.68 22.28 0.34
C SER A 955 3.99 21.42 1.40
N VAL A 956 2.73 21.72 1.73
CA VAL A 956 1.94 20.93 2.71
C VAL A 956 1.65 19.52 2.19
N MET A 957 1.22 19.35 0.93
CA MET A 957 0.93 18.02 0.38
C MET A 957 2.21 17.17 0.23
N GLN A 958 3.35 17.76 -0.14
CA GLN A 958 4.61 17.02 -0.23
C GLN A 958 5.22 16.70 1.14
N TYR A 959 5.05 17.59 2.12
CA TYR A 959 5.41 17.33 3.51
C TYR A 959 4.59 16.16 4.10
N MET A 960 3.27 16.13 3.87
CA MET A 960 2.41 15.01 4.30
C MET A 960 2.70 13.66 3.59
N VAL A 961 3.48 13.66 2.51
CA VAL A 961 3.87 12.42 1.79
C VAL A 961 5.32 11.99 2.11
N SER A 962 6.15 12.91 2.63
CA SER A 962 7.54 12.65 3.03
C SER A 962 7.72 12.43 4.54
N ASP A 963 7.04 13.22 5.37
CA ASP A 963 7.17 13.22 6.84
C ASP A 963 5.94 12.59 7.52
N GLU A 964 5.53 11.41 7.01
CA GLU A 964 4.45 10.59 7.55
C GLU A 964 5.00 9.33 8.26
N PRO A 965 5.43 9.44 9.54
CA PRO A 965 5.86 8.32 10.35
C PRO A 965 4.71 7.53 11.00
N GLU A 966 3.43 7.93 10.89
CA GLU A 966 2.33 7.28 11.63
C GLU A 966 1.17 6.65 10.80
N GLY A 967 0.81 7.07 9.57
CA GLY A 967 -0.31 6.48 8.78
C GLY A 967 -0.07 5.96 7.35
N ALA A 968 0.69 4.87 7.12
CA ALA A 968 0.75 4.17 5.80
C ALA A 968 1.10 2.67 5.94
N GLY A 969 0.11 1.81 6.15
CA GLY A 969 0.31 0.47 6.73
C GLY A 969 1.10 -0.51 5.88
N THR A 970 0.62 -0.82 4.69
CA THR A 970 1.23 -1.84 3.81
C THR A 970 2.67 -1.50 3.41
N LEU A 971 2.96 -0.23 3.11
CA LEU A 971 4.32 0.20 2.80
C LEU A 971 5.21 0.25 4.05
N ARG A 972 4.65 0.47 5.26
CA ARG A 972 5.42 0.29 6.50
C ARG A 972 5.69 -1.17 6.83
N ASP A 973 4.77 -2.11 6.62
CA ASP A 973 5.10 -3.52 6.81
C ASP A 973 6.29 -3.94 5.93
N ALA A 974 6.36 -3.46 4.69
CA ALA A 974 7.55 -3.63 3.85
C ALA A 974 8.80 -2.95 4.47
N VAL A 975 8.71 -1.67 4.84
CA VAL A 975 9.85 -0.87 5.33
C VAL A 975 10.33 -1.26 6.74
N VAL A 976 9.47 -1.82 7.58
CA VAL A 976 9.77 -2.27 8.95
C VAL A 976 10.31 -3.70 8.98
N SER A 977 10.00 -4.52 7.97
CA SER A 977 10.39 -5.94 7.92
C SER A 977 11.90 -6.23 7.89
N ASP A 978 12.74 -5.20 7.73
CA ASP A 978 14.21 -5.32 7.60
C ASP A 978 14.97 -4.22 8.37
N GLU A 979 14.38 -3.71 9.47
CA GLU A 979 15.20 -3.30 10.61
C GLU A 979 15.75 -4.55 11.34
N LEU A 980 15.16 -5.72 11.08
CA LEU A 980 15.63 -7.07 11.44
C LEU A 980 16.98 -7.50 10.80
N ALA A 981 17.70 -6.61 10.13
CA ALA A 981 19.15 -6.78 9.90
C ALA A 981 19.93 -6.71 11.23
N SER A 982 19.37 -6.03 12.24
CA SER A 982 19.56 -6.43 13.64
C SER A 982 18.87 -7.77 13.84
N GLY A 983 19.62 -8.85 14.10
CA GLY A 983 19.07 -10.20 14.36
C GLY A 983 18.26 -10.31 15.67
N THR A 984 17.79 -9.19 16.20
CA THR A 984 17.12 -9.03 17.49
C THR A 984 15.63 -8.87 17.26
N ARG A 985 14.86 -9.95 17.48
CA ARG A 985 13.39 -9.94 17.38
C ARG A 985 12.68 -8.90 18.25
N VAL A 986 13.36 -8.42 19.30
CA VAL A 986 12.84 -7.49 20.29
C VAL A 986 13.84 -6.36 20.54
N GLU A 987 13.43 -5.12 20.33
CA GLU A 987 14.30 -3.96 20.55
C GLU A 987 13.69 -2.94 21.53
N PRO A 988 14.49 -2.38 22.47
CA PRO A 988 14.01 -1.35 23.39
C PRO A 988 13.77 -0.03 22.68
N GLY A 989 12.57 0.54 22.87
CA GLY A 989 12.25 1.88 22.40
C GLY A 989 12.87 2.97 23.26
N SER A 990 12.33 4.19 23.17
CA SER A 990 12.77 5.33 23.96
C SER A 990 12.47 5.12 25.46
N GLN A 991 13.47 5.28 26.33
CA GLN A 991 13.30 5.20 27.78
C GLN A 991 12.43 6.35 28.31
N VAL A 992 11.61 6.08 29.34
CA VAL A 992 10.81 7.11 30.01
C VAL A 992 11.68 7.95 30.95
N VAL A 993 12.04 9.17 30.52
CA VAL A 993 12.90 10.07 31.29
C VAL A 993 12.08 10.88 32.30
N ILE A 994 12.04 10.40 33.55
CA ILE A 994 11.41 11.14 34.66
C ILE A 994 12.34 12.24 35.17
N SER A 995 11.86 13.48 35.16
CA SER A 995 12.65 14.70 35.44
C SER A 995 12.92 14.99 36.93
N ASP A 996 12.24 14.32 37.86
CA ASP A 996 12.50 14.39 39.30
C ASP A 996 13.30 13.14 39.75
N PRO A 997 14.58 13.29 40.16
CA PRO A 997 15.40 12.16 40.61
C PRO A 997 14.84 11.37 41.80
N ARG A 998 13.87 11.92 42.54
CA ARG A 998 13.18 11.24 43.65
C ARG A 998 12.01 10.36 43.19
N LYS A 999 11.61 10.43 41.92
CA LYS A 999 10.53 9.66 41.30
C LYS A 999 11.05 8.66 40.28
N ARG A 1000 12.16 7.95 40.58
CA ARG A 1000 12.63 6.84 39.74
C ARG A 1000 11.51 5.81 39.55
N PRO A 1001 11.34 5.23 38.34
CA PRO A 1001 10.33 4.20 38.12
C PRO A 1001 10.57 3.01 39.06
N THR A 1002 9.49 2.48 39.64
CA THR A 1002 9.53 1.28 40.47
C THR A 1002 8.68 0.17 39.88
N LEU A 1003 9.14 -1.07 40.04
CA LEU A 1003 8.36 -2.27 39.75
C LEU A 1003 7.04 -2.26 40.55
N SER A 1004 5.97 -2.77 39.94
CA SER A 1004 4.72 -3.09 40.63
C SER A 1004 4.91 -4.27 41.60
N ASP A 1005 4.01 -4.46 42.57
CA ASP A 1005 4.10 -5.59 43.51
C ASP A 1005 4.09 -6.97 42.80
N PRO A 1006 3.28 -7.21 41.75
CA PRO A 1006 3.40 -8.42 40.93
C PRO A 1006 4.76 -8.54 40.24
N ALA A 1007 5.33 -7.43 39.74
CA ALA A 1007 6.63 -7.43 39.10
C ALA A 1007 7.78 -7.68 40.09
N LEU A 1008 7.72 -7.17 41.32
CA LEU A 1008 8.66 -7.50 42.39
C LEU A 1008 8.63 -9.00 42.72
N ALA A 1009 7.44 -9.58 42.84
CA ALA A 1009 7.28 -11.02 43.09
C ALA A 1009 7.82 -11.88 41.94
N TYR A 1010 7.54 -11.50 40.69
CA TYR A 1010 8.04 -12.19 39.50
C TYR A 1010 9.57 -12.07 39.37
N MET A 1011 10.13 -10.86 39.46
CA MET A 1011 11.58 -10.64 39.33
C MET A 1011 12.38 -11.32 40.44
N ARG A 1012 11.84 -11.41 41.67
CA ARG A 1012 12.43 -12.25 42.73
C ARG A 1012 12.57 -13.71 42.29
N ASN A 1013 11.48 -14.29 41.78
CA ASN A 1013 11.47 -15.68 41.33
C ASN A 1013 12.41 -15.89 40.13
N TYR A 1014 12.44 -14.93 39.19
CA TYR A 1014 13.31 -14.93 38.02
C TYR A 1014 14.80 -15.01 38.39
N TYR A 1015 15.28 -14.13 39.28
CA TYR A 1015 16.69 -14.16 39.69
C TYR A 1015 17.04 -15.36 40.58
N ASN A 1016 16.09 -15.88 41.37
CA ASN A 1016 16.30 -17.13 42.11
C ASN A 1016 16.48 -18.33 41.16
N ALA A 1017 15.64 -18.45 40.13
CA ALA A 1017 15.78 -19.48 39.10
C ALA A 1017 17.07 -19.33 38.29
N ALA A 1018 17.46 -18.09 37.94
CA ALA A 1018 18.71 -17.82 37.23
C ALA A 1018 19.95 -18.13 38.09
N ALA A 1019 19.94 -17.81 39.39
CA ALA A 1019 21.01 -18.19 40.32
C ALA A 1019 21.13 -19.71 40.46
N GLN A 1020 20.00 -20.41 40.62
CA GLN A 1020 19.96 -21.87 40.70
C GLN A 1020 20.47 -22.53 39.41
N ALA A 1021 20.06 -22.04 38.23
CA ALA A 1021 20.53 -22.52 36.94
C ALA A 1021 22.03 -22.26 36.71
N ALA A 1022 22.58 -21.19 37.27
CA ALA A 1022 24.00 -20.89 37.29
C ALA A 1022 24.80 -21.66 38.38
N GLY A 1023 24.16 -22.55 39.16
CA GLY A 1023 24.79 -23.31 40.23
C GLY A 1023 25.19 -22.48 41.45
N LEU A 1024 24.62 -21.28 41.62
CA LEU A 1024 25.00 -20.32 42.66
C LEU A 1024 24.13 -20.49 43.91
N SER A 1025 24.76 -20.57 45.08
CA SER A 1025 24.09 -20.51 46.39
C SER A 1025 23.68 -19.08 46.78
N LEU A 1026 22.99 -18.39 45.86
CA LEU A 1026 22.46 -17.04 46.04
C LEU A 1026 20.93 -17.08 46.01
N SER A 1027 20.31 -16.27 46.88
CA SER A 1027 18.86 -16.06 46.86
C SER A 1027 18.51 -14.58 47.01
N PHE A 1028 17.33 -14.22 46.50
CA PHE A 1028 16.78 -12.88 46.48
C PHE A 1028 15.42 -12.84 47.17
N ALA A 1029 15.17 -11.79 47.92
CA ALA A 1029 13.93 -11.55 48.67
C ALA A 1029 13.39 -10.13 48.43
N VAL A 1030 12.07 -9.97 48.46
CA VAL A 1030 11.45 -8.63 48.44
C VAL A 1030 11.57 -8.02 49.83
N ALA A 1031 11.80 -6.70 49.91
CA ALA A 1031 11.94 -6.00 51.18
C ALA A 1031 10.71 -6.23 52.10
N ARG A 1032 10.95 -6.68 53.34
CA ARG A 1032 9.95 -7.13 54.34
C ARG A 1032 9.29 -8.49 54.08
N GLN A 1033 9.83 -9.34 53.21
CA GLN A 1033 9.43 -10.76 53.13
C GLN A 1033 9.72 -11.47 54.47
N VAL A 1034 8.67 -11.87 55.19
CA VAL A 1034 8.76 -12.48 56.54
C VAL A 1034 9.52 -13.81 56.52
N ASN A 1035 9.30 -14.62 55.49
CA ASN A 1035 9.93 -15.93 55.29
C ASN A 1035 11.04 -15.81 54.22
N ALA A 1036 12.07 -15.02 54.48
CA ALA A 1036 13.27 -14.96 53.65
C ALA A 1036 14.28 -16.02 54.10
N VAL A 1037 15.09 -16.52 53.16
CA VAL A 1037 16.25 -17.37 53.48
C VAL A 1037 17.30 -16.49 54.19
N PRO A 1038 18.08 -17.01 55.16
CA PRO A 1038 19.25 -16.32 55.68
C PRO A 1038 20.16 -15.83 54.54
N ASP A 1039 20.74 -14.64 54.72
CA ASP A 1039 21.63 -13.97 53.77
C ASP A 1039 21.04 -13.70 52.35
N ALA A 1040 19.72 -13.79 52.18
CA ALA A 1040 19.05 -13.42 50.94
C ALA A 1040 19.25 -11.93 50.59
N LEU A 1041 19.70 -11.66 49.37
CA LEU A 1041 19.89 -10.31 48.87
C LEU A 1041 18.53 -9.61 48.68
N THR A 1042 18.43 -8.35 49.13
CA THR A 1042 17.23 -7.55 48.85
C THR A 1042 17.16 -7.24 47.35
N LEU A 1043 16.04 -7.60 46.72
CA LEU A 1043 15.73 -7.24 45.34
C LEU A 1043 15.65 -5.71 45.22
N ASP A 1044 16.29 -5.16 44.18
CA ASP A 1044 16.10 -3.75 43.81
C ASP A 1044 14.62 -3.53 43.42
N ARG A 1045 14.14 -2.30 43.61
CA ARG A 1045 12.78 -1.91 43.24
C ARG A 1045 12.73 -1.05 42.00
N PHE A 1046 13.87 -0.49 41.58
CA PHE A 1046 13.92 0.47 40.48
C PHE A 1046 14.06 -0.23 39.13
N CYS A 1047 13.33 0.25 38.14
CA CYS A 1047 13.36 -0.27 36.77
C CYS A 1047 13.56 0.86 35.75
N THR A 1048 13.90 0.47 34.52
CA THR A 1048 13.88 1.36 33.36
C THR A 1048 12.59 1.07 32.59
N LEU A 1049 11.66 2.04 32.59
CA LEU A 1049 10.46 2.00 31.74
C LEU A 1049 10.79 2.45 30.31
N TYR A 1050 10.01 1.97 29.34
CA TYR A 1050 10.10 2.36 27.94
C TYR A 1050 8.75 2.85 27.40
N HIS A 1051 8.76 3.92 26.61
CA HIS A 1051 7.56 4.47 25.95
C HIS A 1051 6.95 3.51 24.92
N TYR A 1052 7.75 2.57 24.40
CA TYR A 1052 7.37 1.49 23.50
C TYR A 1052 8.51 0.46 23.44
N ALA A 1053 8.25 -0.70 22.82
CA ALA A 1053 9.29 -1.57 22.30
C ALA A 1053 8.93 -2.04 20.89
N LEU A 1054 9.92 -2.49 20.14
CA LEU A 1054 9.71 -3.09 18.81
C LEU A 1054 9.61 -4.61 18.96
N LEU A 1055 8.53 -5.19 18.44
CA LEU A 1055 8.37 -6.63 18.23
C LEU A 1055 8.39 -6.88 16.73
N ASP A 1056 9.42 -7.57 16.23
CA ASP A 1056 9.61 -7.77 14.80
C ASP A 1056 9.49 -6.43 14.03
N GLY A 1057 10.16 -5.39 14.55
CA GLY A 1057 10.13 -4.00 14.07
C GLY A 1057 8.83 -3.20 14.34
N ARG A 1058 7.70 -3.86 14.65
CA ARG A 1058 6.41 -3.18 14.89
C ARG A 1058 6.36 -2.64 16.32
N ARG A 1059 5.98 -1.37 16.49
CA ARG A 1059 5.83 -0.73 17.81
C ARG A 1059 4.66 -1.33 18.60
N ILE A 1060 4.96 -1.89 19.77
CA ILE A 1060 4.00 -2.12 20.86
C ILE A 1060 4.13 -0.96 21.83
N ILE A 1061 3.03 -0.25 22.08
CA ILE A 1061 2.96 0.92 22.96
C ILE A 1061 2.10 0.53 24.18
N PRO A 1062 2.64 0.54 25.41
CA PRO A 1062 1.89 0.13 26.59
C PRO A 1062 0.77 1.12 26.91
N THR A 1063 -0.34 0.62 27.49
CA THR A 1063 -1.51 1.45 27.82
C THR A 1063 -1.18 2.57 28.81
N SER A 1064 -0.14 2.41 29.65
CA SER A 1064 0.35 3.48 30.54
C SER A 1064 0.82 4.74 29.80
N GLU A 1065 1.25 4.60 28.54
CA GLU A 1065 1.81 5.67 27.70
C GLU A 1065 0.84 6.13 26.60
N ALA A 1066 -0.31 5.45 26.45
CA ALA A 1066 -1.30 5.76 25.44
C ALA A 1066 -1.99 7.11 25.73
N ARG A 1067 -1.68 8.13 24.93
CA ARG A 1067 -2.19 9.54 25.03
C ARG A 1067 -3.72 9.72 25.11
N ARG A 1068 -4.51 8.65 24.97
CA ARG A 1068 -5.99 8.64 25.08
C ARG A 1068 -6.55 7.38 25.76
N GLN A 1069 -5.75 6.62 26.52
CA GLN A 1069 -6.15 5.34 27.15
C GLN A 1069 -6.64 4.22 26.20
N SER A 1070 -6.56 4.41 24.87
CA SER A 1070 -6.85 3.36 23.89
C SER A 1070 -5.79 2.26 23.95
N ALA A 1071 -6.24 1.01 23.98
CA ALA A 1071 -5.40 -0.18 24.05
C ALA A 1071 -4.85 -0.60 22.68
N ALA A 1072 -5.25 0.05 21.59
CA ALA A 1072 -5.07 -0.41 20.22
C ALA A 1072 -3.63 -0.76 19.79
N SER A 1073 -2.59 -0.27 20.47
CA SER A 1073 -1.18 -0.67 20.24
C SER A 1073 -0.52 -1.43 21.40
N ALA A 1074 -1.32 -1.79 22.42
CA ALA A 1074 -0.96 -2.63 23.57
C ALA A 1074 -1.57 -4.05 23.49
N LEU A 1075 -2.59 -4.26 22.64
CA LEU A 1075 -3.28 -5.55 22.49
C LEU A 1075 -2.42 -6.57 21.75
N VAL A 1076 -2.23 -7.75 22.35
CA VAL A 1076 -1.27 -8.76 21.90
C VAL A 1076 -1.75 -10.20 22.10
N LYS A 1077 -1.20 -11.11 21.28
CA LYS A 1077 -1.27 -12.57 21.41
C LYS A 1077 0.09 -13.08 21.91
N VAL A 1078 0.09 -14.07 22.80
CA VAL A 1078 1.28 -14.55 23.53
C VAL A 1078 1.28 -16.08 23.59
N ASN A 1079 2.47 -16.67 23.45
CA ASN A 1079 2.70 -18.09 23.72
C ASN A 1079 3.54 -18.25 25.00
N LEU A 1080 3.01 -19.00 25.97
CA LEU A 1080 3.69 -19.38 27.20
C LEU A 1080 3.95 -20.90 27.22
N PRO A 1081 4.95 -21.39 27.99
CA PRO A 1081 5.20 -22.83 28.16
C PRO A 1081 4.02 -23.63 28.73
N SER A 1082 3.06 -22.95 29.36
CA SER A 1082 1.86 -23.55 29.97
C SER A 1082 0.55 -23.28 29.21
N ALA A 1083 0.56 -22.38 28.22
CA ALA A 1083 -0.62 -21.98 27.46
C ALA A 1083 -0.21 -21.30 26.15
N VAL A 1084 -0.67 -21.82 25.00
CA VAL A 1084 -0.37 -21.31 23.66
C VAL A 1084 -1.55 -20.47 23.18
N GLY A 1085 -1.29 -19.36 22.50
CA GLY A 1085 -2.34 -18.52 21.91
C GLY A 1085 -3.23 -17.82 22.93
N ILE A 1086 -2.67 -17.27 24.01
CA ILE A 1086 -3.43 -16.46 24.98
C ILE A 1086 -3.33 -14.96 24.69
N TYR A 1087 -4.38 -14.21 25.02
CA TYR A 1087 -4.55 -12.81 24.58
C TYR A 1087 -4.59 -11.83 25.75
N GLY A 1088 -3.99 -10.66 25.58
CA GLY A 1088 -3.91 -9.66 26.64
C GLY A 1088 -3.54 -8.26 26.18
N GLU A 1089 -3.49 -7.36 27.16
CA GLU A 1089 -3.16 -5.95 26.98
C GLU A 1089 -1.88 -5.61 27.77
N VAL A 1090 -0.86 -5.08 27.08
CA VAL A 1090 0.41 -4.65 27.68
C VAL A 1090 0.21 -3.34 28.47
N VAL A 1091 0.27 -3.43 29.79
CA VAL A 1091 0.13 -2.30 30.71
C VAL A 1091 1.40 -1.47 30.81
N SER A 1092 2.56 -2.13 30.91
CA SER A 1092 3.88 -1.48 31.01
C SER A 1092 4.98 -2.33 30.35
N ILE A 1093 6.06 -1.67 29.90
CA ILE A 1093 7.26 -2.31 29.35
C ILE A 1093 8.46 -1.83 30.14
N PHE A 1094 9.27 -2.76 30.66
CA PHE A 1094 10.44 -2.43 31.48
C PHE A 1094 11.63 -3.36 31.28
N SER A 1095 12.80 -2.89 31.73
CA SER A 1095 13.95 -3.73 32.05
C SER A 1095 14.34 -3.50 33.52
N HIS A 1096 14.93 -4.53 34.13
CA HIS A 1096 15.35 -4.49 35.53
C HIS A 1096 16.76 -5.06 35.66
N ARG A 1097 17.59 -4.44 36.50
CA ARG A 1097 18.98 -4.85 36.74
C ARG A 1097 19.26 -4.89 38.23
N GLN A 1098 19.42 -6.10 38.76
CA GLN A 1098 19.85 -6.31 40.14
C GLN A 1098 21.32 -5.91 40.30
N ASN A 1099 21.58 -4.80 41.01
CA ASN A 1099 22.91 -4.18 41.10
C ASN A 1099 23.97 -5.03 41.82
N ASN A 1100 23.55 -6.03 42.61
CA ASN A 1100 24.44 -6.92 43.38
C ASN A 1100 24.42 -8.39 42.90
N ALA A 1101 23.94 -8.68 41.68
CA ALA A 1101 23.92 -10.03 41.13
C ALA A 1101 25.14 -10.30 40.21
N PRO A 1102 25.70 -11.52 40.16
CA PRO A 1102 26.78 -11.87 39.25
C PRO A 1102 26.40 -11.71 37.77
N PRO A 1103 27.35 -11.47 36.85
CA PRO A 1103 27.06 -11.32 35.42
C PRO A 1103 26.30 -12.49 34.78
N SER A 1104 26.50 -13.72 35.27
CA SER A 1104 25.75 -14.92 34.85
C SER A 1104 24.26 -14.92 35.23
N VAL A 1105 23.83 -14.00 36.10
CA VAL A 1105 22.45 -13.84 36.60
C VAL A 1105 21.82 -12.54 36.08
N VAL A 1106 22.61 -11.61 35.53
CA VAL A 1106 22.15 -10.30 35.06
C VAL A 1106 21.90 -10.30 33.55
N THR A 1107 20.64 -10.51 33.16
CA THR A 1107 20.19 -10.43 31.76
C THR A 1107 19.67 -9.04 31.39
N SER A 1108 20.12 -8.46 30.28
CA SER A 1108 19.57 -7.23 29.70
C SER A 1108 18.31 -7.51 28.86
N ARG A 1109 17.28 -8.10 29.47
CA ARG A 1109 16.02 -8.51 28.80
C ARG A 1109 14.89 -7.50 29.06
N LEU A 1110 13.99 -7.36 28.10
CA LEU A 1110 12.71 -6.65 28.28
C LEU A 1110 11.63 -7.57 28.83
N PHE A 1111 10.78 -7.01 29.68
CA PHE A 1111 9.60 -7.64 30.24
C PHE A 1111 8.36 -6.78 29.93
N ALA A 1112 7.23 -7.45 29.73
CA ALA A 1112 5.91 -6.84 29.60
C ALA A 1112 5.06 -7.20 30.82
N GLU A 1113 4.39 -6.21 31.40
CA GLU A 1113 3.29 -6.42 32.35
C GLU A 1113 1.98 -6.50 31.57
N ILE A 1114 1.21 -7.58 31.74
CA ILE A 1114 0.03 -7.87 30.91
C ILE A 1114 -1.23 -8.13 31.75
N ARG A 1115 -2.35 -7.58 31.28
CA ARG A 1115 -3.71 -7.97 31.70
C ARG A 1115 -4.29 -8.96 30.69
N TRP A 1116 -4.52 -10.19 31.11
CA TRP A 1116 -5.05 -11.27 30.28
C TRP A 1116 -6.56 -11.16 30.13
N MET A 1117 -7.06 -11.03 28.90
CA MET A 1117 -8.50 -10.91 28.64
C MET A 1117 -9.19 -12.25 28.94
N ARG A 1118 -10.41 -12.23 29.50
CA ARG A 1118 -11.14 -13.48 29.77
C ARG A 1118 -11.88 -13.94 28.51
N GLU A 1119 -11.42 -15.05 27.93
CA GLU A 1119 -12.05 -15.68 26.77
C GLU A 1119 -13.46 -16.17 27.12
N LEU A 1120 -14.36 -16.11 26.14
CA LEU A 1120 -15.78 -16.37 26.29
C LEU A 1120 -16.21 -17.45 25.31
N ASP A 1121 -16.69 -18.58 25.83
CA ASP A 1121 -17.16 -19.75 25.09
C ASP A 1121 -18.57 -19.53 24.51
N LEU A 1122 -18.72 -18.45 23.73
CA LEU A 1122 -19.93 -18.06 23.01
C LEU A 1122 -19.53 -17.41 21.67
N SER A 1123 -20.02 -17.96 20.55
CA SER A 1123 -19.88 -17.31 19.24
C SER A 1123 -21.06 -16.33 19.00
N PRO A 1124 -20.83 -15.13 18.44
CA PRO A 1124 -21.89 -14.17 18.11
C PRO A 1124 -22.68 -14.53 16.83
N VAL A 1125 -22.42 -15.69 16.23
CA VAL A 1125 -23.03 -16.20 14.99
C VAL A 1125 -23.35 -17.68 15.16
N ARG A 1126 -24.43 -18.16 14.53
CA ARG A 1126 -24.81 -19.59 14.54
C ARG A 1126 -23.67 -20.47 14.01
N ASP A 1127 -23.52 -21.64 14.61
CA ASP A 1127 -22.62 -22.74 14.19
C ASP A 1127 -21.11 -22.41 14.08
N ASP A 1128 -20.66 -21.27 14.62
CA ASP A 1128 -19.27 -20.77 14.62
C ASP A 1128 -18.55 -20.84 13.26
N PRO A 1129 -18.84 -19.93 12.32
CA PRO A 1129 -18.32 -19.99 10.95
C PRO A 1129 -16.81 -19.72 10.85
N TRP A 1130 -16.13 -19.37 11.94
CA TRP A 1130 -14.68 -19.17 11.97
C TRP A 1130 -13.89 -20.46 12.26
N SER A 1131 -14.56 -21.51 12.77
CA SER A 1131 -13.94 -22.81 13.05
C SER A 1131 -13.31 -23.46 11.79
N ASP A 1132 -13.94 -23.30 10.62
CA ASP A 1132 -13.44 -23.74 9.31
C ASP A 1132 -12.24 -22.91 8.79
N PHE A 1133 -11.91 -21.78 9.42
CA PHE A 1133 -10.87 -20.83 9.00
C PHE A 1133 -9.92 -20.47 10.15
N PRO A 1134 -9.15 -21.43 10.70
CA PRO A 1134 -8.17 -21.18 11.76
C PRO A 1134 -7.15 -20.09 11.40
N GLU A 1135 -6.93 -19.82 10.10
CA GLU A 1135 -6.04 -18.77 9.61
C GLU A 1135 -6.52 -17.34 9.94
N LEU A 1136 -7.82 -17.17 10.18
CA LEU A 1136 -8.41 -15.89 10.64
C LEU A 1136 -8.31 -15.72 12.15
N ASP A 1137 -8.24 -16.83 12.90
CA ASP A 1137 -8.06 -16.91 14.36
C ASP A 1137 -8.92 -15.89 15.12
N VAL A 1138 -10.23 -15.96 14.88
CA VAL A 1138 -11.20 -15.10 15.53
C VAL A 1138 -11.54 -15.65 16.91
N ARG A 1139 -11.48 -14.79 17.94
CA ARG A 1139 -11.71 -15.16 19.35
C ARG A 1139 -12.58 -14.13 20.06
N CYS A 1140 -13.47 -14.62 20.93
CA CYS A 1140 -14.42 -13.81 21.70
C CYS A 1140 -14.03 -13.72 23.18
N PHE A 1141 -14.23 -12.55 23.79
CA PHE A 1141 -13.86 -12.28 25.18
C PHE A 1141 -14.95 -11.46 25.87
N GLU A 1142 -15.07 -11.61 27.18
CA GLU A 1142 -15.99 -10.80 27.98
C GLU A 1142 -15.59 -9.32 27.96
N LEU A 1143 -16.54 -8.44 27.62
CA LEU A 1143 -16.33 -7.01 27.46
C LEU A 1143 -15.84 -6.36 28.77
N GLY A 1144 -14.58 -5.91 28.78
CA GLY A 1144 -13.97 -5.23 29.93
C GLY A 1144 -13.39 -6.17 31.00
N VAL A 1145 -13.50 -7.48 30.85
CA VAL A 1145 -13.15 -8.46 31.89
C VAL A 1145 -11.79 -9.11 31.63
N TYR A 1146 -11.00 -9.22 32.71
CA TYR A 1146 -9.66 -9.79 32.71
C TYR A 1146 -9.55 -10.89 33.75
N HIS A 1147 -8.64 -11.85 33.54
CA HIS A 1147 -8.31 -12.88 34.52
C HIS A 1147 -7.70 -12.28 35.80
N SER A 1148 -7.81 -13.03 36.90
CA SER A 1148 -7.08 -12.68 38.13
C SER A 1148 -5.57 -12.91 37.94
N LEU A 1149 -4.76 -12.18 38.71
CA LEU A 1149 -3.29 -12.27 38.71
C LEU A 1149 -2.72 -13.65 39.08
N ALA A 1150 -3.58 -14.63 39.41
CA ALA A 1150 -3.22 -16.00 39.73
C ALA A 1150 -3.46 -17.01 38.59
N THR A 1151 -4.21 -16.65 37.54
CA THR A 1151 -4.51 -17.59 36.43
C THR A 1151 -3.34 -17.72 35.45
N PHE A 1152 -2.73 -16.59 35.08
CA PHE A 1152 -1.62 -16.50 34.14
C PHE A 1152 -0.56 -15.54 34.71
N PRO A 1153 0.73 -15.70 34.37
CA PRO A 1153 1.78 -14.85 34.92
C PRO A 1153 1.54 -13.38 34.52
N PRO A 1154 1.50 -12.44 35.48
CA PRO A 1154 1.21 -11.03 35.18
C PRO A 1154 2.37 -10.31 34.49
N ILE A 1155 3.59 -10.86 34.60
CA ILE A 1155 4.77 -10.42 33.87
C ILE A 1155 5.21 -11.55 32.94
N ILE A 1156 5.58 -11.20 31.72
CA ILE A 1156 6.21 -12.10 30.76
C ILE A 1156 7.52 -11.50 30.24
N PRO A 1157 8.46 -12.31 29.75
CA PRO A 1157 9.49 -11.83 28.82
C PRO A 1157 8.81 -11.24 27.58
N PHE A 1158 9.25 -10.07 27.13
CA PHE A 1158 8.59 -9.38 25.99
C PHE A 1158 8.66 -10.21 24.69
N ASP A 1159 9.69 -11.03 24.53
CA ASP A 1159 9.86 -11.97 23.41
C ASP A 1159 8.91 -13.18 23.42
N SER A 1160 8.12 -13.39 24.48
CA SER A 1160 7.02 -14.38 24.50
C SER A 1160 5.79 -13.91 23.72
N ILE A 1161 5.67 -12.61 23.43
CA ILE A 1161 4.61 -12.05 22.58
C ILE A 1161 4.81 -12.57 21.14
N THR A 1162 3.74 -13.05 20.50
CA THR A 1162 3.77 -13.50 19.09
C THR A 1162 3.49 -12.34 18.14
N CYS A 1163 2.38 -11.62 18.34
CA CYS A 1163 1.96 -10.50 17.50
C CYS A 1163 1.09 -9.48 18.27
N ALA A 1164 0.87 -8.33 17.64
CA ALA A 1164 -0.26 -7.46 17.98
C ALA A 1164 -1.59 -8.06 17.44
N ILE A 1165 -2.72 -7.67 18.02
CA ILE A 1165 -4.07 -8.08 17.57
C ILE A 1165 -4.94 -6.84 17.29
N ALA A 1166 -5.99 -7.00 16.48
CA ALA A 1166 -7.07 -6.02 16.39
C ALA A 1166 -8.27 -6.47 17.23
N ARG A 1167 -9.05 -5.53 17.76
CA ARG A 1167 -10.22 -5.80 18.62
C ARG A 1167 -11.39 -4.90 18.26
N GLY A 1168 -12.60 -5.44 18.19
CA GLY A 1168 -13.85 -4.68 18.14
C GLY A 1168 -14.80 -5.06 19.28
N VAL A 1169 -15.93 -4.34 19.37
CA VAL A 1169 -17.03 -4.66 20.28
C VAL A 1169 -18.24 -5.12 19.48
N ILE A 1170 -18.85 -6.23 19.89
CA ILE A 1170 -20.16 -6.67 19.41
C ILE A 1170 -21.19 -6.31 20.48
N GLU A 1171 -22.00 -5.29 20.19
CA GLU A 1171 -23.10 -4.82 21.05
C GLU A 1171 -24.44 -5.51 20.75
N THR A 1172 -24.48 -6.41 19.76
CA THR A 1172 -25.71 -7.09 19.31
C THR A 1172 -26.00 -8.41 20.03
N THR A 1173 -25.07 -8.88 20.86
CA THR A 1173 -25.24 -10.05 21.73
C THR A 1173 -25.57 -9.64 23.16
N ASP A 1174 -26.23 -10.52 23.91
CA ASP A 1174 -26.38 -10.43 25.36
C ASP A 1174 -25.68 -11.64 26.02
N PRO A 1175 -24.56 -11.47 26.74
CA PRO A 1175 -23.86 -10.20 27.00
C PRO A 1175 -23.16 -9.63 25.75
N PRO A 1176 -22.89 -8.31 25.71
CA PRO A 1176 -22.01 -7.72 24.71
C PRO A 1176 -20.57 -8.18 24.94
N MET A 1177 -19.82 -8.39 23.86
CA MET A 1177 -18.50 -9.04 23.89
C MET A 1177 -17.43 -8.27 23.11
N TRP A 1178 -16.17 -8.49 23.49
CA TRP A 1178 -15.03 -8.21 22.62
C TRP A 1178 -14.85 -9.34 21.62
N ILE A 1179 -14.43 -8.99 20.41
CA ILE A 1179 -14.03 -9.95 19.37
C ILE A 1179 -12.71 -9.50 18.76
N THR A 1180 -11.80 -10.43 18.50
CA THR A 1180 -10.43 -10.13 18.04
C THR A 1180 -10.01 -10.97 16.85
N THR A 1181 -8.95 -10.54 16.16
CA THR A 1181 -8.21 -11.34 15.18
C THR A 1181 -6.73 -10.93 15.24
N PRO A 1182 -5.76 -11.86 15.15
CA PRO A 1182 -4.36 -11.51 15.18
C PRO A 1182 -3.93 -10.75 13.93
N LEU A 1183 -2.93 -9.90 14.12
CA LEU A 1183 -2.20 -9.20 13.07
C LEU A 1183 -0.84 -9.87 12.83
N ASP A 1184 -0.85 -11.20 13.02
CA ASP A 1184 0.26 -12.12 12.85
C ASP A 1184 0.93 -11.94 11.48
N ARG A 1185 2.25 -12.12 11.43
CA ARG A 1185 3.00 -12.14 10.16
C ARG A 1185 2.73 -13.41 9.34
N HIS A 1186 2.30 -14.48 10.02
CA HIS A 1186 2.00 -15.82 9.50
C HIS A 1186 0.74 -16.34 10.22
N PRO A 1187 -0.33 -16.74 9.53
CA PRO A 1187 -1.42 -17.47 10.17
C PRO A 1187 -0.93 -18.85 10.60
N LYS A 1188 -0.55 -18.99 11.87
CA LYS A 1188 -0.13 -20.27 12.46
C LYS A 1188 -1.36 -21.08 12.86
N THR A 1189 -1.57 -22.21 12.18
CA THR A 1189 -2.51 -23.28 12.53
C THR A 1189 -1.99 -24.08 13.72
#